data_AF-A0AAN4ZNN0-F1
#
_entry.id   AF-A0AAN4ZNN0-F1
#
_cell.length_a   1.000
_cell.length_b   1.000
_cell.length_c   1.000
_cell.angle_alpha   90.00
_cell.angle_beta   90.00
_cell.angle_gamma   90.00
#
_symmetry.space_group_name_H-M   'P 1'
#
loop_
_entity.id
_entity.type
_entity.pdbx_description
1 polymer ?
#
loop_
_entity_poly.entity_id
_entity_poly.type
_entity_poly.pdbx_seq_one_letter_code
_entity_poly.pdbx_strand_id
1 'polypeptide(L)'
;MSFLLLLLLLPSCLLAQNQRYVTVTTPQGAMQGARLDYGTNTSGLYYGSAYSFLGVPYAQPPTGQLRFSEPVAMQPSNSLYDATYMRGRCPQGGSSPGPVSEDCLYLNIITTQVGNNVTSLNAVMIFIGGEGGFTRGGANQAEIPGTVRNLASRGVVVVTVQYRLGALGFFNLANSGVPSNLGMLDQVMALQWIQANIRSFGGDPNRMTLCGHADGACAVAAHALSPMSNGLFQQAILQSGSIYSCYQDTPVGHARPLPPSMQHLQQPTTTPMPTLQRDPGLAYQPLNQPQQQQNYQPPPSTPPPPPRQTVADEDPSLQIAMTMCNVSSDQLRAGYSNARLRTCLQSLTVDVFVQFQGYRTSKWVIVRDNSFMPGSPQSLSQTNPRRIPMIIGTVQDEDADYVFRMLADGSASGQSEQQLFNGWFVDFAKKNKINGTDAAEVKNIIENNYGITPQPQNNQQFYNPPQNNNNNQNYQKQTNLYLSTEIYIQFESESVSLQMQPSNNVQTYSNTQFWQSNGGNNQQTMQYLQVISKISSDANGVSQSVSQVNLVQQQGGETRLFQFTHVSELGRNNVPNTGEWKPVFRGQDQYFLFMSETVWTTGRPTSADMRVADEMGQRWTDFAKNGQVRDWQSSPPGQYNYCNLNAQPTMQYNYAPEARRVFSDQVYPIVQEATSTAPFAPSPLAPPPTAPSQNANVMVHNNDGSSSWSVSFSLPADALLTLR
;
A
#
# COMPACT_ATOMS: atom_id res chain seq x y z
N MET A 1 34.21 -1.16 55.96
CA MET A 1 34.18 -0.24 54.79
C MET A 1 33.43 -0.80 53.58
N SER A 2 33.29 -2.12 53.39
CA SER A 2 32.62 -2.69 52.20
C SER A 2 31.08 -2.55 52.15
N PHE A 3 30.39 -2.34 53.29
CA PHE A 3 28.93 -2.14 53.32
C PHE A 3 28.50 -0.70 52.96
N LEU A 4 29.35 0.31 53.18
CA LEU A 4 29.05 1.71 52.83
C LEU A 4 29.16 1.98 51.32
N LEU A 5 30.02 1.23 50.60
CA LEU A 5 30.18 1.35 49.15
C LEU A 5 28.99 0.76 48.36
N LEU A 6 28.30 -0.24 48.91
CA LEU A 6 27.10 -0.81 48.28
C LEU A 6 25.88 0.14 48.34
N LEU A 7 25.77 0.93 49.42
CA LEU A 7 24.70 1.91 49.62
C LEU A 7 24.85 3.18 48.75
N LEU A 8 26.05 3.48 48.25
CA LEU A 8 26.32 4.58 47.32
C LEU A 8 26.13 4.22 45.84
N LEU A 9 26.02 2.93 45.52
CA LEU A 9 25.78 2.41 44.15
C LEU A 9 24.29 2.23 43.81
N LEU A 10 23.42 2.11 44.83
CA LEU A 10 21.97 1.97 44.66
C LEU A 10 21.27 3.25 44.11
N PRO A 11 21.63 4.49 44.52
CA PRO A 11 21.00 5.70 43.97
C PRO A 11 21.44 5.99 42.52
N SER A 12 22.68 5.64 42.18
CA SER A 12 23.26 5.85 40.85
C SER A 12 22.69 4.88 39.80
N CYS A 13 22.29 3.67 40.21
CA CYS A 13 21.60 2.72 39.34
C CYS A 13 20.15 3.15 39.03
N LEU A 14 19.43 3.69 40.04
CA LEU A 14 18.07 4.25 39.86
C LEU A 14 18.06 5.56 39.03
N LEU A 15 19.08 6.41 39.16
CA LEU A 15 19.23 7.62 38.34
C LEU A 15 19.59 7.32 36.88
N ALA A 16 20.32 6.24 36.60
CA ALA A 16 20.65 5.82 35.24
C ALA A 16 19.43 5.25 34.48
N GLN A 17 18.52 4.55 35.17
CA GLN A 17 17.25 4.08 34.56
C GLN A 17 16.29 5.23 34.23
N ASN A 18 16.34 6.32 35.00
CA ASN A 18 15.45 7.48 34.82
C ASN A 18 15.81 8.38 33.61
N GLN A 19 16.94 8.12 32.91
CA GLN A 19 17.32 8.86 31.70
C GLN A 19 16.86 8.20 30.39
N ARG A 20 16.32 6.98 30.43
CA ARG A 20 15.91 6.23 29.23
C ARG A 20 14.46 6.47 28.81
N TYR A 21 13.59 6.88 29.73
CA TYR A 21 12.16 7.01 29.45
C TYR A 21 11.72 8.47 29.56
N VAL A 22 10.69 8.82 28.80
CA VAL A 22 10.09 10.14 28.82
C VAL A 22 8.57 10.00 28.85
N THR A 23 7.88 10.82 29.63
CA THR A 23 6.42 10.80 29.70
C THR A 23 5.86 12.05 29.03
N VAL A 24 4.92 11.86 28.12
CA VAL A 24 4.17 12.93 27.45
C VAL A 24 2.69 12.76 27.79
N THR A 25 2.03 13.86 28.14
CA THR A 25 0.58 13.88 28.36
C THR A 25 -0.10 14.45 27.12
N THR A 26 -1.07 13.71 26.59
CA THR A 26 -1.95 14.16 25.52
C THR A 26 -3.40 14.24 26.03
N PRO A 27 -4.34 14.82 25.26
CA PRO A 27 -5.76 14.82 25.64
C PRO A 27 -6.35 13.41 25.87
N GLN A 28 -5.74 12.37 25.30
CA GLN A 28 -6.19 10.98 25.38
C GLN A 28 -5.53 10.20 26.52
N GLY A 29 -4.52 10.76 27.19
CA GLY A 29 -3.86 10.14 28.33
C GLY A 29 -2.35 10.38 28.36
N ALA A 30 -1.71 9.88 29.42
CA ALA A 30 -0.26 9.91 29.55
C ALA A 30 0.37 8.72 28.83
N MET A 31 1.48 8.94 28.13
CA MET A 31 2.23 7.92 27.40
C MET A 31 3.70 7.98 27.77
N GLN A 32 4.31 6.81 28.02
CA GLN A 32 5.74 6.65 28.22
C GLN A 32 6.41 6.26 26.91
N GLY A 33 7.33 7.09 26.44
CA GLY A 33 8.24 6.80 25.33
C GLY A 33 9.66 6.56 25.82
N ALA A 34 10.59 6.40 24.88
CA ALA A 34 12.00 6.17 25.14
C ALA A 34 12.88 7.28 24.57
N ARG A 35 14.08 7.47 25.15
CA ARG A 35 15.13 8.31 24.60
C ARG A 35 16.07 7.46 23.75
N LEU A 36 16.31 7.92 22.52
CA LEU A 36 17.27 7.36 21.58
C LEU A 36 18.51 8.26 21.55
N ASP A 37 19.69 7.67 21.67
CA ASP A 37 20.96 8.39 21.61
C ASP A 37 21.98 7.57 20.80
N TYR A 38 22.30 8.06 19.60
CA TYR A 38 23.30 7.48 18.69
C TYR A 38 24.64 8.23 18.76
N GLY A 39 24.81 9.14 19.73
CA GLY A 39 26.01 9.94 19.92
C GLY A 39 26.14 11.11 18.93
N THR A 40 27.23 11.87 19.05
CA THR A 40 27.47 13.10 18.26
C THR A 40 28.51 12.92 17.15
N ASN A 41 29.05 11.73 16.97
CA ASN A 41 30.09 11.47 15.98
C ASN A 41 29.50 11.42 14.56
N THR A 42 29.57 12.54 13.84
CA THR A 42 29.07 12.68 12.47
C THR A 42 29.87 11.90 11.42
N SER A 43 31.01 11.30 11.81
CA SER A 43 31.73 10.35 10.95
C SER A 43 31.16 8.93 11.04
N GLY A 44 30.30 8.64 12.01
CA GLY A 44 29.53 7.39 12.08
C GLY A 44 28.33 7.40 11.14
N LEU A 45 27.84 6.20 10.79
CA LEU A 45 26.66 6.04 9.93
C LEU A 45 25.40 6.63 10.58
N TYR A 46 25.22 6.40 11.88
CA TYR A 46 24.13 6.94 12.69
C TYR A 46 24.68 7.85 13.78
N TYR A 47 24.02 8.98 13.99
CA TYR A 47 24.30 9.97 15.01
C TYR A 47 23.02 10.77 15.32
N GLY A 48 23.06 11.56 16.38
CA GLY A 48 21.92 12.35 16.85
C GLY A 48 21.18 11.69 18.00
N SER A 49 20.25 12.43 18.58
CA SER A 49 19.40 11.95 19.67
C SER A 49 17.96 12.40 19.44
N ALA A 50 17.02 11.58 19.90
CA ALA A 50 15.59 11.82 19.76
C ALA A 50 14.82 11.16 20.91
N TYR A 51 13.53 11.45 20.98
CA TYR A 51 12.54 10.70 21.73
C TYR A 51 11.71 9.88 20.75
N SER A 52 11.40 8.64 21.12
CA SER A 52 10.51 7.75 20.37
C SER A 52 9.29 7.37 21.20
N PHE A 53 8.14 7.39 20.53
CA PHE A 53 6.88 6.82 21.02
C PHE A 53 6.42 5.84 19.96
N LEU A 54 6.62 4.55 20.23
CA LEU A 54 6.37 3.47 19.30
C LEU A 54 5.07 2.76 19.72
N GLY A 55 4.20 2.47 18.76
CA GLY A 55 2.96 1.76 19.03
C GLY A 55 1.90 2.60 19.74
N VAL A 56 1.74 3.88 19.40
CA VAL A 56 0.72 4.77 19.96
C VAL A 56 -0.65 4.48 19.32
N PRO A 57 -1.69 4.12 20.08
CA PRO A 57 -3.01 3.77 19.52
C PRO A 57 -3.75 5.03 19.11
N TYR A 58 -4.18 5.10 17.85
CA TYR A 58 -5.05 6.18 17.38
C TYR A 58 -6.53 5.76 17.29
N ALA A 59 -6.81 4.46 17.28
CA ALA A 59 -8.15 3.88 17.23
C ALA A 59 -8.23 2.61 18.09
N GLN A 60 -9.45 2.18 18.40
CA GLN A 60 -9.72 0.90 19.04
C GLN A 60 -9.29 -0.26 18.14
N PRO A 61 -8.84 -1.39 18.71
CA PRO A 61 -8.50 -2.58 17.93
C PRO A 61 -9.67 -3.01 17.03
N PRO A 62 -9.50 -3.14 15.70
CA PRO A 62 -10.58 -3.48 14.76
C PRO A 62 -10.86 -4.99 14.75
N THR A 63 -10.95 -5.60 15.93
CA THR A 63 -11.12 -7.04 16.13
C THR A 63 -12.57 -7.38 16.49
N GLY A 64 -12.95 -8.66 16.32
CA GLY A 64 -14.28 -9.15 16.67
C GLY A 64 -15.40 -8.37 15.97
N GLN A 65 -16.27 -7.73 16.75
CA GLN A 65 -17.40 -6.94 16.21
C GLN A 65 -16.95 -5.68 15.46
N LEU A 66 -15.76 -5.13 15.77
CA LEU A 66 -15.20 -3.99 15.07
C LEU A 66 -14.51 -4.38 13.76
N ARG A 67 -14.32 -5.68 13.50
CA ARG A 67 -13.86 -6.13 12.18
C ARG A 67 -14.90 -5.74 11.12
N PHE A 68 -14.41 -5.20 10.00
CA PHE A 68 -15.23 -4.66 8.91
C PHE A 68 -16.16 -3.51 9.33
N SER A 69 -15.77 -2.78 10.37
CA SER A 69 -16.42 -1.53 10.80
C SER A 69 -15.45 -0.35 10.60
N GLU A 70 -15.99 0.86 10.51
CA GLU A 70 -15.19 2.08 10.55
C GLU A 70 -14.34 2.14 11.83
N PRO A 71 -13.13 2.75 11.78
CA PRO A 71 -12.30 2.87 12.98
C PRO A 71 -13.03 3.67 14.06
N VAL A 72 -12.92 3.22 15.30
CA VAL A 72 -13.53 3.89 16.45
C VAL A 72 -12.44 4.57 17.26
N ALA A 73 -12.63 5.85 17.61
CA ALA A 73 -11.66 6.59 18.41
C ALA A 73 -11.41 5.91 19.78
N MET A 74 -10.16 5.99 20.25
CA MET A 74 -9.80 5.59 21.60
C MET A 74 -10.47 6.51 22.62
N GLN A 75 -11.01 5.92 23.70
CA GLN A 75 -11.48 6.71 24.83
C GLN A 75 -10.28 7.23 25.64
N PRO A 76 -10.34 8.45 26.19
CA PRO A 76 -9.31 8.94 27.09
C PRO A 76 -9.09 7.99 28.27
N SER A 77 -7.83 7.79 28.65
CA SER A 77 -7.46 6.94 29.77
C SER A 77 -6.56 7.69 30.76
N ASN A 78 -6.79 7.44 32.05
CA ASN A 78 -5.93 7.92 33.13
C ASN A 78 -4.72 7.01 33.37
N SER A 79 -4.66 5.85 32.71
CA SER A 79 -3.55 4.92 32.81
C SER A 79 -2.37 5.39 31.96
N LEU A 80 -1.15 5.21 32.49
CA LEU A 80 0.07 5.43 31.71
C LEU A 80 0.17 4.35 30.63
N TYR A 81 0.15 4.75 29.35
CA TYR A 81 0.33 3.85 28.22
C TYR A 81 1.81 3.67 27.88
N ASP A 82 2.25 2.43 27.70
CA ASP A 82 3.63 2.10 27.31
C ASP A 82 3.79 2.16 25.78
N ALA A 83 4.43 3.24 25.30
CA ALA A 83 4.78 3.46 23.90
C ALA A 83 6.30 3.31 23.66
N THR A 84 6.95 2.34 24.30
CA THR A 84 8.40 2.12 24.16
C THR A 84 8.79 1.11 23.06
N TYR A 85 7.82 0.41 22.46
CA TYR A 85 8.06 -0.62 21.44
C TYR A 85 6.94 -0.67 20.38
N MET A 86 7.30 -1.03 19.14
CA MET A 86 6.33 -1.18 18.07
C MET A 86 5.31 -2.29 18.37
N ARG A 87 4.05 -2.06 18.02
CA ARG A 87 2.99 -3.08 18.06
C ARG A 87 2.98 -3.89 16.76
N GLY A 88 2.19 -4.96 16.76
CA GLY A 88 2.09 -5.86 15.62
C GLY A 88 1.68 -5.14 14.33
N ARG A 89 2.25 -5.58 13.21
CA ARG A 89 1.86 -5.09 11.89
C ARG A 89 0.49 -5.64 11.51
N CYS A 90 -0.22 -4.90 10.66
CA CYS A 90 -1.51 -5.37 10.15
C CYS A 90 -1.35 -6.68 9.34
N PRO A 91 -2.40 -7.51 9.25
CA PRO A 91 -2.33 -8.81 8.59
C PRO A 91 -1.93 -8.76 7.12
N GLN A 92 -0.81 -9.41 6.81
CA GLN A 92 -0.21 -9.45 5.49
C GLN A 92 0.54 -10.75 5.27
N GLY A 93 0.62 -11.22 4.02
CA GLY A 93 1.37 -12.45 3.67
C GLY A 93 2.89 -12.27 3.75
N GLY A 94 3.67 -13.30 3.39
CA GLY A 94 5.13 -13.25 3.36
C GLY A 94 5.80 -13.18 4.76
N SER A 95 7.13 -13.05 4.78
CA SER A 95 7.89 -12.88 6.02
C SER A 95 7.85 -11.42 6.48
N SER A 96 6.94 -11.08 7.39
CA SER A 96 6.93 -9.77 8.07
C SER A 96 8.01 -9.72 9.17
N PRO A 97 8.76 -8.61 9.35
CA PRO A 97 9.77 -8.45 10.38
C PRO A 97 9.04 -8.12 11.68
N GLY A 98 8.62 -9.16 12.39
CA GLY A 98 7.95 -9.03 13.68
C GLY A 98 6.49 -9.49 13.67
N PRO A 99 5.82 -9.38 14.82
CA PRO A 99 4.49 -9.95 15.02
C PRO A 99 3.46 -9.29 14.12
N VAL A 100 2.53 -10.09 13.61
CA VAL A 100 1.37 -9.67 12.81
C VAL A 100 0.12 -9.79 13.68
N SER A 101 -0.78 -8.81 13.62
CA SER A 101 -1.97 -8.73 14.47
C SER A 101 -3.10 -7.95 13.77
N GLU A 102 -4.36 -8.31 14.00
CA GLU A 102 -5.50 -7.44 13.63
C GLU A 102 -5.60 -6.20 14.50
N ASP A 103 -5.14 -6.29 15.76
CA ASP A 103 -4.89 -5.11 16.58
C ASP A 103 -3.61 -4.44 16.09
N CYS A 104 -3.76 -3.55 15.10
CA CYS A 104 -2.65 -2.91 14.39
C CYS A 104 -2.84 -1.40 14.12
N LEU A 105 -3.90 -0.77 14.62
CA LEU A 105 -4.20 0.66 14.39
C LEU A 105 -3.35 1.58 15.29
N TYR A 106 -2.05 1.57 15.01
CA TYR A 106 -1.02 2.29 15.74
C TYR A 106 -0.23 3.23 14.85
N LEU A 107 0.33 4.27 15.45
CA LEU A 107 1.33 5.14 14.84
C LEU A 107 2.60 5.21 15.70
N ASN A 108 3.71 5.62 15.10
CA ASN A 108 4.96 5.86 15.82
C ASN A 108 5.38 7.31 15.63
N ILE A 109 5.97 7.93 16.65
CA ILE A 109 6.43 9.32 16.65
C ILE A 109 7.90 9.36 17.03
N ILE A 110 8.71 10.04 16.22
CA ILE A 110 10.13 10.34 16.49
C ILE A 110 10.31 11.86 16.46
N THR A 111 10.84 12.43 17.54
CA THR A 111 10.95 13.89 17.72
C THR A 111 12.18 14.25 18.56
N THR A 112 12.75 15.43 18.36
CA THR A 112 13.88 15.93 19.18
C THR A 112 13.44 16.70 20.42
N GLN A 113 12.13 16.95 20.58
CA GLN A 113 11.58 17.75 21.67
C GLN A 113 10.19 17.27 22.06
N VAL A 114 9.84 17.38 23.35
CA VAL A 114 8.57 16.90 23.91
C VAL A 114 8.10 17.78 25.07
N GLY A 115 6.80 17.75 25.37
CA GLY A 115 6.21 18.34 26.57
C GLY A 115 5.75 19.80 26.46
N ASN A 116 5.19 20.32 27.55
CA ASN A 116 4.49 21.62 27.57
C ASN A 116 5.42 22.85 27.53
N ASN A 117 6.74 22.67 27.68
CA ASN A 117 7.72 23.75 27.66
C ASN A 117 8.39 23.95 26.28
N VAL A 118 7.85 23.34 25.23
CA VAL A 118 8.35 23.53 23.86
C VAL A 118 8.05 24.96 23.40
N THR A 119 9.09 25.77 23.21
CA THR A 119 8.99 27.19 22.83
C THR A 119 8.80 27.41 21.33
N SER A 120 9.16 26.43 20.49
CA SER A 120 8.99 26.44 19.04
C SER A 120 8.53 25.07 18.55
N LEU A 121 7.42 24.99 17.82
CA LEU A 121 6.94 23.73 17.25
C LEU A 121 7.67 23.40 15.94
N ASN A 122 7.90 22.11 15.71
CA ASN A 122 8.54 21.60 14.49
C ASN A 122 7.49 21.22 13.44
N ALA A 123 7.83 21.32 12.16
CA ALA A 123 7.00 20.75 11.12
C ALA A 123 6.87 19.23 11.29
N VAL A 124 5.76 18.65 10.84
CA VAL A 124 5.43 17.24 11.00
C VAL A 124 5.42 16.56 9.65
N MET A 125 6.17 15.47 9.50
CA MET A 125 6.15 14.61 8.34
C MET A 125 5.46 13.30 8.70
N ILE A 126 4.35 12.99 8.01
CA ILE A 126 3.50 11.84 8.28
C ILE A 126 3.66 10.87 7.11
N PHE A 127 4.21 9.69 7.36
CA PHE A 127 4.49 8.68 6.34
C PHE A 127 3.42 7.60 6.31
N ILE A 128 2.81 7.45 5.14
CA ILE A 128 1.89 6.38 4.78
C ILE A 128 2.66 5.41 3.87
N GLY A 129 2.96 4.22 4.37
CA GLY A 129 3.50 3.13 3.55
C GLY A 129 2.40 2.39 2.80
N GLY A 130 2.75 1.55 1.83
CA GLY A 130 1.78 0.69 1.16
C GLY A 130 2.36 0.07 -0.10
N GLU A 131 2.20 -1.25 -0.25
CA GLU A 131 2.74 -1.99 -1.39
C GLU A 131 1.82 -3.13 -1.84
N GLY A 132 2.07 -3.63 -3.05
CA GLY A 132 1.40 -4.80 -3.61
C GLY A 132 -0.10 -4.61 -3.76
N GLY A 133 -0.56 -3.39 -4.06
CA GLY A 133 -1.97 -3.02 -4.06
C GLY A 133 -2.53 -3.11 -2.65
N PHE A 134 -1.96 -2.34 -1.71
CA PHE A 134 -2.38 -2.29 -0.31
C PHE A 134 -2.40 -3.64 0.45
N THR A 135 -1.66 -4.65 0.00
CA THR A 135 -1.58 -5.94 0.70
C THR A 135 -0.53 -5.94 1.80
N ARG A 136 0.44 -5.02 1.73
CA ARG A 136 1.63 -4.97 2.57
C ARG A 136 1.98 -3.56 2.98
N GLY A 137 2.77 -3.45 4.04
CA GLY A 137 3.30 -2.20 4.57
C GLY A 137 3.32 -2.18 6.10
N GLY A 138 3.68 -1.03 6.64
CA GLY A 138 3.78 -0.81 8.08
C GLY A 138 5.11 -0.16 8.44
N ALA A 139 5.31 0.11 9.74
CA ALA A 139 6.54 0.71 10.22
C ALA A 139 7.68 -0.32 10.28
N ASN A 140 8.91 0.12 10.01
CA ASN A 140 10.10 -0.71 10.10
C ASN A 140 11.03 -0.19 11.21
N GLN A 141 11.30 -1.04 12.20
CA GLN A 141 12.20 -0.70 13.31
C GLN A 141 13.63 -0.37 12.83
N ALA A 142 14.10 -1.03 11.76
CA ALA A 142 15.44 -0.81 11.21
C ALA A 142 15.62 0.59 10.59
N GLU A 143 14.53 1.32 10.33
CA GLU A 143 14.57 2.69 9.80
C GLU A 143 14.73 3.75 10.91
N ILE A 144 14.57 3.38 12.19
CA ILE A 144 14.61 4.36 13.29
C ILE A 144 15.95 5.11 13.35
N PRO A 145 17.13 4.47 13.33
CA PRO A 145 18.40 5.19 13.46
C PRO A 145 18.62 6.18 12.32
N GLY A 146 18.29 5.77 11.09
CA GLY A 146 18.36 6.62 9.92
C GLY A 146 17.31 7.73 9.92
N THR A 147 16.10 7.48 10.43
CA THR A 147 15.07 8.50 10.65
C THR A 147 15.53 9.56 11.65
N VAL A 148 16.18 9.15 12.76
CA VAL A 148 16.75 10.09 13.73
C VAL A 148 17.84 10.93 13.09
N ARG A 149 18.79 10.29 12.42
CA ARG A 149 19.94 10.96 11.77
C ARG A 149 19.51 11.89 10.63
N ASN A 150 18.67 11.41 9.73
CA ASN A 150 18.42 12.06 8.45
C ASN A 150 17.20 12.98 8.45
N LEU A 151 16.22 12.77 9.34
CA LEU A 151 14.99 13.55 9.39
C LEU A 151 14.84 14.29 10.72
N ALA A 152 14.66 13.58 11.84
CA ALA A 152 14.32 14.21 13.12
C ALA A 152 15.39 15.22 13.60
N SER A 153 16.68 14.89 13.43
CA SER A 153 17.80 15.78 13.76
C SER A 153 17.82 17.08 12.93
N ARG A 154 17.06 17.14 11.83
CA ARG A 154 16.86 18.36 11.03
C ARG A 154 15.70 19.21 11.54
N GLY A 155 15.10 18.92 12.68
CA GLY A 155 14.04 19.75 13.28
C GLY A 155 12.65 19.51 12.68
N VAL A 156 12.32 18.25 12.40
CA VAL A 156 10.95 17.82 12.07
C VAL A 156 10.50 16.72 13.04
N VAL A 157 9.19 16.61 13.27
CA VAL A 157 8.58 15.44 13.89
C VAL A 157 8.26 14.44 12.80
N VAL A 158 8.68 13.19 12.97
CA VAL A 158 8.39 12.11 12.02
C VAL A 158 7.32 11.20 12.61
N VAL A 159 6.26 10.95 11.85
CA VAL A 159 5.17 10.05 12.22
C VAL A 159 5.04 8.95 11.17
N THR A 160 5.01 7.68 11.58
CA THR A 160 4.69 6.56 10.68
C THR A 160 3.36 5.95 11.09
N VAL A 161 2.45 5.73 10.13
CA VAL A 161 1.07 5.26 10.41
C VAL A 161 0.86 3.85 9.85
N GLN A 162 0.31 2.97 10.67
CA GLN A 162 -0.22 1.68 10.22
C GLN A 162 -1.74 1.77 10.01
N TYR A 163 -2.28 1.03 9.05
CA TYR A 163 -3.70 1.00 8.71
C TYR A 163 -4.06 -0.39 8.16
N ARG A 164 -5.34 -0.77 8.18
CA ARG A 164 -5.77 -2.10 7.70
C ARG A 164 -5.39 -2.30 6.23
N LEU A 165 -4.87 -3.49 5.92
CA LEU A 165 -4.38 -3.90 4.61
C LEU A 165 -5.28 -4.99 4.00
N GLY A 166 -5.14 -5.21 2.69
CA GLY A 166 -5.78 -6.26 1.93
C GLY A 166 -7.31 -6.29 2.13
N ALA A 167 -7.86 -7.50 2.27
CA ALA A 167 -9.29 -7.70 2.49
C ALA A 167 -9.83 -6.93 3.71
N LEU A 168 -9.06 -6.85 4.79
CA LEU A 168 -9.48 -6.20 6.04
C LEU A 168 -9.61 -4.69 5.91
N GLY A 169 -8.86 -4.07 4.99
CA GLY A 169 -8.88 -2.63 4.75
C GLY A 169 -9.67 -2.21 3.51
N PHE A 170 -9.81 -3.09 2.52
CA PHE A 170 -10.25 -2.69 1.17
C PHE A 170 -11.25 -3.66 0.55
N PHE A 171 -11.90 -4.51 1.35
CA PHE A 171 -13.08 -5.21 0.87
C PHE A 171 -14.11 -4.21 0.39
N ASN A 172 -14.64 -4.46 -0.81
CA ASN A 172 -15.70 -3.65 -1.35
C ASN A 172 -16.92 -4.53 -1.63
N LEU A 173 -17.76 -4.66 -0.62
CA LEU A 173 -18.96 -5.48 -0.69
C LEU A 173 -20.15 -4.55 -0.82
N ALA A 174 -20.34 -4.00 -2.02
CA ALA A 174 -21.40 -3.03 -2.29
C ALA A 174 -22.75 -3.56 -1.78
N ASN A 175 -23.48 -2.73 -1.03
CA ASN A 175 -24.76 -3.04 -0.39
C ASN A 175 -24.72 -4.03 0.80
N SER A 176 -23.55 -4.57 1.19
CA SER A 176 -23.45 -5.56 2.27
C SER A 176 -23.46 -5.00 3.71
N GLY A 177 -23.45 -3.67 3.85
CA GLY A 177 -23.27 -3.00 5.15
C GLY A 177 -21.84 -3.06 5.70
N VAL A 178 -20.87 -3.52 4.90
CA VAL A 178 -19.43 -3.31 5.12
C VAL A 178 -19.02 -2.04 4.37
N PRO A 179 -18.52 -1.00 5.07
CA PRO A 179 -18.01 0.20 4.42
C PRO A 179 -16.81 -0.13 3.53
N SER A 180 -16.72 0.51 2.37
CA SER A 180 -15.54 0.46 1.52
C SER A 180 -14.42 1.35 2.09
N ASN A 181 -13.20 1.21 1.57
CA ASN A 181 -12.06 2.08 1.92
C ASN A 181 -11.73 2.15 3.42
N LEU A 182 -11.97 1.08 4.20
CA LEU A 182 -11.68 1.04 5.64
C LEU A 182 -10.23 1.42 5.97
N GLY A 183 -9.26 0.98 5.16
CA GLY A 183 -7.86 1.38 5.31
C GLY A 183 -7.62 2.88 5.11
N MET A 184 -8.44 3.55 4.28
CA MET A 184 -8.39 5.02 4.14
C MET A 184 -9.06 5.72 5.31
N LEU A 185 -10.16 5.16 5.84
CA LEU A 185 -10.83 5.68 7.04
C LEU A 185 -9.91 5.57 8.27
N ASP A 186 -9.12 4.50 8.37
CA ASP A 186 -8.07 4.35 9.38
C ASP A 186 -7.05 5.49 9.29
N GLN A 187 -6.59 5.81 8.07
CA GLN A 187 -5.67 6.91 7.84
C GLN A 187 -6.30 8.27 8.20
N VAL A 188 -7.59 8.50 7.89
CA VAL A 188 -8.31 9.71 8.33
C VAL A 188 -8.34 9.81 9.85
N MET A 189 -8.69 8.74 10.56
CA MET A 189 -8.69 8.71 12.03
C MET A 189 -7.29 9.00 12.60
N ALA A 190 -6.23 8.42 12.00
CA ALA A 190 -4.86 8.70 12.38
C ALA A 190 -4.49 10.17 12.16
N LEU A 191 -4.84 10.78 11.02
CA LEU A 191 -4.58 12.19 10.75
C LEU A 191 -5.32 13.13 11.72
N GLN A 192 -6.56 12.82 12.06
CA GLN A 192 -7.33 13.55 13.08
C GLN A 192 -6.68 13.42 14.46
N TRP A 193 -6.23 12.21 14.82
CA TRP A 193 -5.50 11.99 16.06
C TRP A 193 -4.21 12.82 16.09
N ILE A 194 -3.42 12.79 15.01
CA ILE A 194 -2.16 13.55 14.90
C ILE A 194 -2.45 15.05 15.06
N GLN A 195 -3.43 15.59 14.33
CA GLN A 195 -3.82 17.00 14.44
C GLN A 195 -4.16 17.41 15.88
N ALA A 196 -4.87 16.55 16.61
CA ALA A 196 -5.29 16.81 18.00
C ALA A 196 -4.14 16.65 19.03
N ASN A 197 -3.10 15.88 18.72
CA ASN A 197 -2.11 15.42 19.72
C ASN A 197 -0.68 15.89 19.47
N ILE A 198 -0.29 16.15 18.22
CA ILE A 198 1.12 16.25 17.84
C ILE A 198 1.86 17.41 18.53
N ARG A 199 1.11 18.42 19.00
CA ARG A 199 1.65 19.51 19.82
C ARG A 199 2.32 19.03 21.11
N SER A 200 1.78 18.00 21.76
CA SER A 200 2.39 17.40 22.97
C SER A 200 3.76 16.74 22.68
N PHE A 201 4.00 16.40 21.42
CA PHE A 201 5.25 15.82 20.91
C PHE A 201 6.13 16.87 20.21
N GLY A 202 5.84 18.15 20.43
CA GLY A 202 6.60 19.28 19.89
C GLY A 202 6.41 19.53 18.39
N GLY A 203 5.38 18.95 17.78
CA GLY A 203 5.00 19.17 16.38
C GLY A 203 3.95 20.26 16.20
N ASP A 204 3.94 20.88 15.03
CA ASP A 204 3.02 21.94 14.65
C ASP A 204 1.84 21.36 13.84
N PRO A 205 0.61 21.35 14.39
CA PRO A 205 -0.55 20.82 13.67
C PRO A 205 -0.94 21.66 12.43
N ASN A 206 -0.34 22.84 12.25
CA ASN A 206 -0.55 23.69 11.08
C ASN A 206 0.56 23.56 10.01
N ARG A 207 1.57 22.72 10.26
CA ARG A 207 2.65 22.41 9.30
C ARG A 207 2.85 20.89 9.21
N MET A 208 1.80 20.22 8.75
CA MET A 208 1.79 18.78 8.51
C MET A 208 1.98 18.50 7.01
N THR A 209 2.96 17.65 6.69
CA THR A 209 3.25 17.15 5.36
C THR A 209 2.92 15.67 5.31
N LEU A 210 2.04 15.28 4.39
CA LEU A 210 1.68 13.89 4.17
C LEU A 210 2.58 13.29 3.09
N CYS A 211 3.33 12.25 3.44
CA CYS A 211 4.33 11.61 2.60
C CYS A 211 3.90 10.17 2.31
N GLY A 212 4.04 9.73 1.07
CA GLY A 212 3.78 8.34 0.71
C GLY A 212 4.73 7.82 -0.35
N HIS A 213 4.90 6.51 -0.34
CA HIS A 213 5.63 5.75 -1.35
C HIS A 213 4.74 4.65 -1.94
N ALA A 214 4.84 4.40 -3.25
CA ALA A 214 4.05 3.39 -3.97
C ALA A 214 2.53 3.52 -3.72
N ASP A 215 1.85 2.50 -3.18
CA ASP A 215 0.42 2.57 -2.88
C ASP A 215 0.13 3.58 -1.75
N GLY A 216 1.10 3.81 -0.86
CA GLY A 216 1.07 4.91 0.10
C GLY A 216 1.04 6.29 -0.59
N ALA A 217 1.80 6.50 -1.67
CA ALA A 217 1.74 7.74 -2.45
C ALA A 217 0.38 7.91 -3.13
N CYS A 218 -0.23 6.80 -3.58
CA CYS A 218 -1.59 6.81 -4.10
C CYS A 218 -2.62 7.18 -3.01
N ALA A 219 -2.47 6.66 -1.79
CA ALA A 219 -3.27 7.04 -0.64
C ALA A 219 -3.14 8.54 -0.32
N VAL A 220 -1.92 9.10 -0.34
CA VAL A 220 -1.68 10.54 -0.19
C VAL A 220 -2.38 11.35 -1.29
N ALA A 221 -2.32 10.90 -2.55
CA ALA A 221 -3.04 11.53 -3.65
C ALA A 221 -4.56 11.53 -3.41
N ALA A 222 -5.12 10.43 -2.90
CA ALA A 222 -6.54 10.33 -2.56
C ALA A 222 -6.91 11.25 -1.39
N HIS A 223 -6.10 11.33 -0.34
CA HIS A 223 -6.28 12.27 0.76
C HIS A 223 -6.26 13.73 0.32
N ALA A 224 -5.49 14.07 -0.72
CA ALA A 224 -5.48 15.43 -1.28
C ALA A 224 -6.80 15.80 -1.98
N LEU A 225 -7.56 14.80 -2.45
CA LEU A 225 -8.86 14.96 -3.13
C LEU A 225 -10.04 14.81 -2.16
N SER A 226 -9.90 13.95 -1.15
CA SER A 226 -10.97 13.58 -0.22
C SER A 226 -11.42 14.76 0.67
N PRO A 227 -12.74 15.06 0.70
CA PRO A 227 -13.28 16.06 1.63
C PRO A 227 -13.02 15.73 3.11
N MET A 228 -12.95 14.44 3.47
CA MET A 228 -12.71 13.99 4.85
C MET A 228 -11.34 14.41 5.39
N SER A 229 -10.41 14.74 4.48
CA SER A 229 -9.02 15.07 4.84
C SER A 229 -8.73 16.57 4.75
N ASN A 230 -9.75 17.39 4.48
CA ASN A 230 -9.62 18.84 4.37
C ASN A 230 -9.11 19.44 5.69
N GLY A 231 -8.08 20.28 5.60
CA GLY A 231 -7.46 20.92 6.75
C GLY A 231 -6.55 20.02 7.61
N LEU A 232 -6.45 18.72 7.32
CA LEU A 232 -5.61 17.80 8.10
C LEU A 232 -4.12 17.81 7.71
N PHE A 233 -3.74 18.49 6.62
CA PHE A 233 -2.35 18.67 6.21
C PHE A 233 -2.21 19.82 5.21
N GLN A 234 -1.00 20.35 5.07
CA GLN A 234 -0.73 21.55 4.27
C GLN A 234 0.12 21.25 3.04
N GLN A 235 0.77 20.09 2.98
CA GLN A 235 1.72 19.73 1.92
C GLN A 235 1.72 18.23 1.67
N ALA A 236 2.13 17.80 0.47
CA ALA A 236 2.21 16.38 0.14
C ALA A 236 3.50 15.99 -0.59
N ILE A 237 3.98 14.77 -0.36
CA ILE A 237 5.09 14.16 -1.11
C ILE A 237 4.63 12.80 -1.62
N LEU A 238 4.64 12.62 -2.94
CA LEU A 238 4.24 11.41 -3.64
C LEU A 238 5.46 10.81 -4.33
N GLN A 239 5.98 9.71 -3.79
CA GLN A 239 7.13 8.99 -4.34
C GLN A 239 6.66 7.73 -5.04
N SER A 240 6.90 7.62 -6.34
CA SER A 240 6.63 6.39 -7.11
C SER A 240 5.16 5.92 -7.06
N GLY A 241 4.20 6.85 -7.02
CA GLY A 241 2.77 6.51 -7.04
C GLY A 241 1.84 7.70 -7.29
N SER A 242 0.61 7.40 -7.71
CA SER A 242 -0.40 8.40 -8.09
C SER A 242 -1.81 7.85 -7.85
N ILE A 243 -2.84 8.70 -7.84
CA ILE A 243 -4.23 8.21 -7.73
C ILE A 243 -4.60 7.20 -8.83
N TYR A 244 -4.01 7.35 -10.03
CA TYR A 244 -4.29 6.50 -11.19
C TYR A 244 -3.65 5.10 -11.10
N SER A 245 -2.77 4.86 -10.14
CA SER A 245 -2.17 3.53 -9.94
C SER A 245 -3.08 2.61 -9.12
N CYS A 246 -3.94 3.16 -8.25
CA CYS A 246 -4.67 2.39 -7.25
C CYS A 246 -6.14 2.79 -7.03
N TYR A 247 -6.74 3.59 -7.92
CA TYR A 247 -8.16 3.97 -7.86
C TYR A 247 -9.01 3.23 -8.91
N GLN A 248 -10.24 2.85 -8.55
CA GLN A 248 -11.27 2.37 -9.48
C GLN A 248 -12.61 3.05 -9.25
N ASP A 249 -13.26 3.43 -10.36
CA ASP A 249 -14.52 4.17 -10.31
C ASP A 249 -15.73 3.27 -10.03
N THR A 250 -15.66 2.01 -10.47
CA THR A 250 -16.68 1.00 -10.20
C THR A 250 -16.29 0.18 -8.98
N PRO A 251 -17.24 -0.10 -8.08
CA PRO A 251 -17.05 -1.09 -7.03
C PRO A 251 -16.71 -2.50 -7.53
N VAL A 252 -17.01 -2.73 -8.82
CA VAL A 252 -17.14 -4.03 -9.47
C VAL A 252 -16.04 -4.14 -10.53
N GLY A 253 -15.03 -4.96 -10.29
CA GLY A 253 -14.04 -5.31 -11.31
C GLY A 253 -14.29 -6.73 -11.79
N HIS A 254 -14.82 -7.01 -12.97
CA HIS A 254 -15.18 -8.38 -13.35
C HIS A 254 -14.07 -9.43 -13.12
N ALA A 255 -14.36 -10.43 -12.28
CA ALA A 255 -13.54 -11.62 -12.06
C ALA A 255 -14.14 -12.81 -12.82
N ARG A 256 -13.26 -13.65 -13.39
CA ARG A 256 -13.64 -14.94 -13.99
C ARG A 256 -13.86 -15.99 -12.86
N PRO A 257 -14.80 -16.95 -13.02
CA PRO A 257 -15.08 -17.97 -12.01
C PRO A 257 -13.84 -18.76 -11.53
N LEU A 258 -13.85 -19.11 -10.25
CA LEU A 258 -12.79 -19.85 -9.55
C LEU A 258 -12.52 -21.23 -10.17
N PRO A 259 -11.25 -21.68 -10.27
CA PRO A 259 -10.91 -23.03 -10.69
C PRO A 259 -11.38 -24.11 -9.69
N PRO A 260 -11.68 -25.35 -10.17
CA PRO A 260 -12.21 -26.45 -9.35
C PRO A 260 -11.35 -26.88 -8.15
N SER A 261 -10.05 -26.54 -8.14
CA SER A 261 -9.11 -26.93 -7.08
C SER A 261 -9.43 -26.32 -5.70
N MET A 262 -10.30 -25.31 -5.62
CA MET A 262 -10.74 -24.71 -4.35
C MET A 262 -11.99 -25.36 -3.75
N GLN A 263 -12.64 -26.30 -4.46
CA GLN A 263 -13.76 -27.04 -3.90
C GLN A 263 -13.32 -28.03 -2.81
N HIS A 264 -12.02 -28.23 -2.57
CA HIS A 264 -11.51 -29.20 -1.59
C HIS A 264 -10.92 -28.61 -0.31
N LEU A 265 -10.93 -27.28 -0.10
CA LEU A 265 -10.69 -26.68 1.22
C LEU A 265 -11.96 -26.76 2.09
N GLN A 266 -12.49 -27.98 2.18
CA GLN A 266 -13.65 -28.36 2.95
C GLN A 266 -13.14 -29.01 4.23
N GLN A 267 -13.01 -28.24 5.31
CA GLN A 267 -13.35 -28.63 6.69
C GLN A 267 -12.59 -27.77 7.71
N PRO A 268 -13.26 -27.30 8.78
CA PRO A 268 -12.58 -26.73 9.94
C PRO A 268 -12.01 -27.88 10.78
N THR A 269 -10.70 -28.11 10.75
CA THR A 269 -10.06 -29.11 11.61
C THR A 269 -9.61 -28.48 12.93
N THR A 270 -10.43 -28.67 13.96
CA THR A 270 -10.06 -28.48 15.37
C THR A 270 -9.26 -29.69 15.88
N THR A 271 -7.96 -29.83 15.55
CA THR A 271 -7.00 -30.68 16.32
C THR A 271 -5.54 -30.46 15.87
N PRO A 272 -4.55 -30.55 16.78
CA PRO A 272 -3.16 -30.23 16.49
C PRO A 272 -2.44 -31.31 15.68
N MET A 273 -1.46 -30.86 14.90
CA MET A 273 -0.65 -31.61 13.92
C MET A 273 0.02 -32.88 14.49
N PRO A 274 -0.08 -34.05 13.82
CA PRO A 274 0.80 -35.19 14.06
C PRO A 274 2.06 -35.11 13.18
N THR A 275 3.16 -35.62 13.73
CA THR A 275 4.50 -35.75 13.15
C THR A 275 4.56 -36.70 11.95
N LEU A 276 5.25 -36.28 10.88
CA LEU A 276 5.52 -37.08 9.68
C LEU A 276 6.56 -38.17 9.95
N GLN A 277 6.16 -39.44 9.86
CA GLN A 277 7.05 -40.57 9.56
C GLN A 277 6.86 -41.01 8.11
N ARG A 278 7.99 -41.20 7.40
CA ARG A 278 8.08 -41.77 6.05
C ARG A 278 7.82 -43.27 6.10
N ASP A 279 7.12 -43.82 5.11
CA ASP A 279 7.65 -44.92 4.30
C ASP A 279 6.86 -45.13 2.98
N PRO A 280 7.49 -45.74 1.94
CA PRO A 280 7.03 -45.81 0.56
C PRO A 280 6.45 -47.19 0.18
N GLY A 281 5.72 -47.25 -0.94
CA GLY A 281 5.58 -48.50 -1.69
C GLY A 281 4.27 -48.64 -2.48
N LEU A 282 4.44 -48.89 -3.79
CA LEU A 282 3.77 -49.95 -4.58
C LEU A 282 2.22 -49.88 -4.71
N ALA A 283 1.56 -50.14 -5.84
CA ALA A 283 1.93 -50.61 -7.17
C ALA A 283 0.70 -50.45 -8.09
N TYR A 284 0.97 -50.51 -9.40
CA TYR A 284 0.01 -50.68 -10.50
C TYR A 284 -0.94 -51.88 -10.34
N GLN A 285 -2.18 -51.76 -10.85
CA GLN A 285 -2.83 -52.80 -11.69
C GLN A 285 -3.85 -52.19 -12.70
N PRO A 286 -4.02 -52.77 -13.92
CA PRO A 286 -4.88 -52.24 -14.99
C PRO A 286 -6.05 -53.16 -15.43
N LEU A 287 -6.88 -52.63 -16.35
CA LEU A 287 -7.68 -53.27 -17.43
C LEU A 287 -9.19 -53.60 -17.26
N ASN A 288 -9.92 -53.16 -18.31
CA ASN A 288 -11.05 -53.79 -19.04
C ASN A 288 -12.53 -53.37 -18.80
N GLN A 289 -13.03 -52.50 -19.71
CA GLN A 289 -14.13 -52.64 -20.71
C GLN A 289 -15.41 -53.47 -20.39
N PRO A 290 -16.62 -53.16 -20.97
CA PRO A 290 -16.81 -52.88 -22.41
C PRO A 290 -17.89 -51.87 -22.85
N GLN A 291 -17.85 -51.59 -24.16
CA GLN A 291 -18.72 -50.75 -24.98
C GLN A 291 -20.16 -51.31 -25.11
N GLN A 292 -21.16 -50.41 -25.15
CA GLN A 292 -22.45 -50.66 -25.81
C GLN A 292 -22.88 -49.48 -26.69
N GLN A 293 -23.65 -49.85 -27.72
CA GLN A 293 -23.84 -49.18 -29.00
C GLN A 293 -24.89 -48.04 -29.01
N GLN A 294 -24.62 -47.12 -29.94
CA GLN A 294 -25.47 -46.17 -30.67
C GLN A 294 -26.98 -46.11 -30.39
N ASN A 295 -27.47 -44.87 -30.20
CA ASN A 295 -28.77 -44.45 -30.69
C ASN A 295 -28.72 -42.97 -31.14
N TYR A 296 -29.15 -42.71 -32.38
CA TYR A 296 -29.23 -41.38 -33.01
C TYR A 296 -30.58 -40.75 -32.65
N GLN A 297 -30.60 -39.52 -32.12
CA GLN A 297 -31.81 -38.72 -31.90
C GLN A 297 -31.69 -37.33 -32.57
N PRO A 298 -32.81 -36.72 -33.02
CA PRO A 298 -32.82 -35.53 -33.86
C PRO A 298 -32.32 -34.27 -33.13
N PRO A 299 -31.93 -33.20 -33.85
CA PRO A 299 -31.31 -32.02 -33.23
C PRO A 299 -32.28 -31.34 -32.25
N PRO A 300 -31.87 -31.04 -31.01
CA PRO A 300 -32.68 -30.25 -30.11
C PRO A 300 -32.78 -28.81 -30.63
N SER A 301 -33.98 -28.25 -30.50
CA SER A 301 -34.29 -26.82 -30.59
C SER A 301 -33.19 -25.95 -30.00
N THR A 302 -32.88 -24.84 -30.69
CA THR A 302 -32.00 -23.76 -30.21
C THR A 302 -32.14 -23.54 -28.71
N PRO A 303 -31.03 -23.53 -27.94
CA PRO A 303 -31.11 -23.23 -26.51
C PRO A 303 -31.76 -21.86 -26.32
N PRO A 304 -32.57 -21.65 -25.27
CA PRO A 304 -32.93 -20.29 -24.88
C PRO A 304 -31.65 -19.49 -24.66
N PRO A 305 -31.66 -18.17 -24.95
CA PRO A 305 -30.50 -17.33 -24.71
C PRO A 305 -30.02 -17.53 -23.27
N PRO A 306 -28.69 -17.56 -23.02
CA PRO A 306 -28.18 -17.76 -21.68
C PRO A 306 -28.82 -16.75 -20.72
N PRO A 307 -29.15 -17.16 -19.49
CA PRO A 307 -29.71 -16.23 -18.50
C PRO A 307 -28.75 -15.03 -18.39
N ARG A 308 -29.32 -13.81 -18.29
CA ARG A 308 -28.53 -12.60 -18.01
C ARG A 308 -27.57 -12.90 -16.87
N GLN A 309 -26.28 -12.66 -17.09
CA GLN A 309 -25.25 -12.73 -16.05
C GLN A 309 -25.72 -11.93 -14.84
N THR A 310 -25.60 -12.53 -13.66
CA THR A 310 -26.18 -11.98 -12.43
C THR A 310 -25.19 -11.07 -11.73
N VAL A 311 -25.68 -10.16 -10.87
CA VAL A 311 -24.87 -9.20 -10.09
C VAL A 311 -23.75 -9.86 -9.26
N ALA A 312 -23.90 -11.14 -8.88
CA ALA A 312 -22.87 -11.92 -8.17
C ALA A 312 -21.72 -12.38 -9.08
N ASP A 313 -21.93 -12.48 -10.40
CA ASP A 313 -20.92 -12.89 -11.37
C ASP A 313 -19.95 -11.73 -11.71
N GLU A 314 -20.25 -10.51 -11.26
CA GLU A 314 -19.52 -9.31 -11.66
C GLU A 314 -18.58 -8.73 -10.57
N ASP A 315 -18.84 -8.98 -9.26
CA ASP A 315 -18.07 -8.41 -8.13
C ASP A 315 -17.09 -9.42 -7.50
N PRO A 316 -15.76 -9.25 -7.66
CA PRO A 316 -14.75 -10.15 -7.09
C PRO A 316 -14.74 -10.15 -5.58
N SER A 317 -14.93 -8.98 -4.95
CA SER A 317 -14.92 -8.88 -3.49
C SER A 317 -16.06 -9.73 -2.94
N LEU A 318 -17.23 -9.66 -3.57
CA LEU A 318 -18.38 -10.50 -3.23
C LEU A 318 -18.11 -11.98 -3.49
N GLN A 319 -17.52 -12.35 -4.63
CA GLN A 319 -17.16 -13.74 -4.93
C GLN A 319 -16.16 -14.32 -3.93
N ILE A 320 -15.16 -13.54 -3.53
CA ILE A 320 -14.18 -13.92 -2.52
C ILE A 320 -14.87 -14.10 -1.18
N ALA A 321 -15.71 -13.15 -0.77
CA ALA A 321 -16.45 -13.23 0.49
C ALA A 321 -17.40 -14.44 0.52
N MET A 322 -18.12 -14.69 -0.58
CA MET A 322 -18.95 -15.89 -0.76
C MET A 322 -18.14 -17.17 -0.62
N THR A 323 -16.94 -17.21 -1.20
CA THR A 323 -16.06 -18.37 -1.15
C THR A 323 -15.54 -18.61 0.27
N MET A 324 -15.05 -17.55 0.93
CA MET A 324 -14.61 -17.60 2.33
C MET A 324 -15.73 -18.06 3.27
N CYS A 325 -16.97 -17.67 2.98
CA CYS A 325 -18.15 -17.99 3.79
C CYS A 325 -18.94 -19.21 3.35
N ASN A 326 -18.48 -19.92 2.31
CA ASN A 326 -19.18 -21.05 1.71
C ASN A 326 -20.67 -20.74 1.38
N VAL A 327 -20.90 -19.60 0.73
CA VAL A 327 -22.22 -19.12 0.30
C VAL A 327 -22.33 -19.23 -1.21
N SER A 328 -23.33 -19.95 -1.70
CA SER A 328 -23.64 -20.06 -3.13
C SER A 328 -24.46 -18.86 -3.63
N SER A 329 -24.43 -18.60 -4.94
CA SER A 329 -25.26 -17.58 -5.59
C SER A 329 -26.76 -17.85 -5.41
N ASP A 330 -27.17 -19.11 -5.26
CA ASP A 330 -28.57 -19.48 -4.94
C ASP A 330 -28.95 -19.09 -3.51
N GLN A 331 -28.04 -19.27 -2.53
CA GLN A 331 -28.30 -18.86 -1.15
C GLN A 331 -28.43 -17.33 -1.02
N LEU A 332 -27.57 -16.55 -1.70
CA LEU A 332 -27.73 -15.10 -1.79
C LEU A 332 -29.09 -14.70 -2.40
N ARG A 333 -29.49 -15.35 -3.51
CA ARG A 333 -30.79 -15.12 -4.15
C ARG A 333 -31.98 -15.53 -3.28
N ALA A 334 -31.81 -16.56 -2.45
CA ALA A 334 -32.81 -17.05 -1.52
C ALA A 334 -32.91 -16.24 -0.20
N GLY A 335 -32.28 -15.07 -0.13
CA GLY A 335 -32.39 -14.16 1.01
C GLY A 335 -31.33 -14.37 2.10
N TYR A 336 -30.17 -14.95 1.76
CA TYR A 336 -28.99 -14.84 2.63
C TYR A 336 -28.64 -13.36 2.79
N SER A 337 -28.97 -12.79 3.94
CA SER A 337 -28.84 -11.36 4.14
C SER A 337 -27.37 -10.95 4.20
N ASN A 338 -27.11 -9.73 3.77
CA ASN A 338 -25.82 -9.07 3.89
C ASN A 338 -25.27 -9.07 5.33
N ALA A 339 -26.17 -8.99 6.32
CA ALA A 339 -25.81 -9.14 7.73
C ALA A 339 -25.24 -10.53 8.07
N ARG A 340 -25.73 -11.61 7.45
CA ARG A 340 -25.19 -12.96 7.62
C ARG A 340 -23.81 -13.11 6.99
N LEU A 341 -23.59 -12.49 5.83
CA LEU A 341 -22.27 -12.48 5.19
C LEU A 341 -21.24 -11.76 6.06
N ARG A 342 -21.59 -10.58 6.57
CA ARG A 342 -20.76 -9.84 7.53
C ARG A 342 -20.47 -10.66 8.80
N THR A 343 -21.49 -11.30 9.37
CA THR A 343 -21.33 -12.15 10.57
C THR A 343 -20.37 -13.30 10.31
N CYS A 344 -20.48 -13.95 9.14
CA CYS A 344 -19.54 -14.98 8.75
C CYS A 344 -18.11 -14.43 8.63
N LEU A 345 -17.89 -13.34 7.90
CA LEU A 345 -16.56 -12.73 7.75
C LEU A 345 -15.94 -12.33 9.11
N GLN A 346 -16.75 -11.85 10.05
CA GLN A 346 -16.31 -11.55 11.41
C GLN A 346 -15.90 -12.78 12.22
N SER A 347 -16.40 -13.96 11.86
CA SER A 347 -16.08 -15.23 12.54
C SER A 347 -14.83 -15.94 12.02
N LEU A 348 -14.31 -15.55 10.85
CA LEU A 348 -13.13 -16.17 10.23
C LEU A 348 -11.84 -15.83 10.99
N THR A 349 -10.81 -16.64 10.84
CA THR A 349 -9.47 -16.29 11.32
C THR A 349 -8.78 -15.34 10.34
N VAL A 350 -7.83 -14.58 10.86
CA VAL A 350 -7.03 -13.63 10.10
C VAL A 350 -6.30 -14.29 8.93
N ASP A 351 -5.81 -15.52 9.15
CA ASP A 351 -5.08 -16.30 8.15
C ASP A 351 -5.90 -16.56 6.89
N VAL A 352 -7.23 -16.68 7.00
CA VAL A 352 -8.10 -16.82 5.84
C VAL A 352 -8.01 -15.59 4.96
N PHE A 353 -8.01 -14.38 5.53
CA PHE A 353 -7.89 -13.16 4.73
C PHE A 353 -6.51 -13.07 4.08
N VAL A 354 -5.46 -13.41 4.81
CA VAL A 354 -4.08 -13.39 4.31
C VAL A 354 -3.85 -14.43 3.21
N GLN A 355 -4.40 -15.64 3.32
CA GLN A 355 -4.30 -16.68 2.28
C GLN A 355 -4.96 -16.26 0.96
N PHE A 356 -6.00 -15.44 1.03
CA PHE A 356 -6.67 -14.91 -0.15
C PHE A 356 -6.05 -13.59 -0.65
N GLN A 357 -5.08 -13.01 0.09
CA GLN A 357 -4.20 -11.97 -0.46
C GLN A 357 -3.30 -12.63 -1.52
N GLY A 358 -3.58 -12.38 -2.80
CA GLY A 358 -2.87 -12.99 -3.93
C GLY A 358 -3.73 -13.93 -4.79
N TYR A 359 -5.01 -14.13 -4.48
CA TYR A 359 -5.90 -14.88 -5.36
C TYR A 359 -6.18 -14.11 -6.67
N ARG A 360 -6.24 -14.84 -7.79
CA ARG A 360 -6.10 -14.44 -9.23
C ARG A 360 -6.98 -13.30 -9.77
N THR A 361 -7.82 -12.67 -8.96
CA THR A 361 -8.84 -11.72 -9.42
C THR A 361 -9.05 -10.50 -8.52
N SER A 362 -8.39 -10.43 -7.37
CA SER A 362 -8.63 -9.39 -6.35
C SER A 362 -7.52 -8.36 -6.38
N LYS A 363 -7.82 -7.14 -6.83
CA LYS A 363 -6.97 -5.97 -6.58
C LYS A 363 -7.60 -5.17 -5.45
N TRP A 364 -6.89 -5.04 -4.33
CA TRP A 364 -7.31 -4.11 -3.29
C TRP A 364 -6.94 -2.70 -3.76
N VAL A 365 -7.93 -1.85 -3.87
CA VAL A 365 -7.83 -0.52 -4.48
C VAL A 365 -8.73 0.43 -3.71
N ILE A 366 -8.46 1.72 -3.86
CA ILE A 366 -9.39 2.76 -3.44
C ILE A 366 -10.54 2.77 -4.44
N VAL A 367 -11.77 2.76 -3.93
CA VAL A 367 -12.97 2.78 -4.77
C VAL A 367 -13.78 4.05 -4.53
N ARG A 368 -14.62 4.42 -5.49
CA ARG A 368 -15.67 5.40 -5.23
C ARG A 368 -16.61 4.89 -4.13
N ASP A 369 -16.88 5.72 -3.13
CA ASP A 369 -17.85 5.46 -2.06
C ASP A 369 -18.69 6.73 -1.79
N ASN A 370 -19.44 6.78 -0.68
CA ASN A 370 -20.22 7.97 -0.29
C ASN A 370 -19.53 8.81 0.80
N SER A 371 -18.31 8.46 1.19
CA SER A 371 -17.61 9.04 2.35
C SER A 371 -16.23 9.55 1.94
N PHE A 372 -15.25 8.66 1.81
CA PHE A 372 -13.86 9.03 1.58
C PHE A 372 -13.62 9.55 0.15
N MET A 373 -14.18 8.88 -0.87
CA MET A 373 -14.09 9.25 -2.29
C MET A 373 -15.49 9.37 -2.90
N PRO A 374 -16.23 10.47 -2.60
CA PRO A 374 -17.61 10.68 -3.08
C PRO A 374 -17.74 10.97 -4.58
N GLY A 375 -16.62 11.03 -5.30
CA GLY A 375 -16.57 11.27 -6.75
C GLY A 375 -15.27 10.74 -7.35
N SER A 376 -15.19 10.75 -8.69
CA SER A 376 -13.94 10.45 -9.38
C SER A 376 -12.86 11.49 -9.06
N PRO A 377 -11.56 11.15 -9.18
CA PRO A 377 -10.47 12.10 -9.01
C PRO A 377 -10.65 13.39 -9.80
N GLN A 378 -11.14 13.30 -11.05
CA GLN A 378 -11.43 14.47 -11.89
C GLN A 378 -12.59 15.29 -11.33
N SER A 379 -13.70 14.68 -10.91
CA SER A 379 -14.81 15.45 -10.33
C SER A 379 -14.41 16.11 -9.01
N LEU A 380 -13.70 15.40 -8.12
CA LEU A 380 -13.25 15.92 -6.84
C LEU A 380 -12.20 17.02 -7.01
N SER A 381 -11.34 16.93 -8.03
CA SER A 381 -10.40 18.00 -8.36
C SER A 381 -11.10 19.33 -8.67
N GLN A 382 -12.31 19.27 -9.22
CA GLN A 382 -13.10 20.45 -9.58
C GLN A 382 -13.97 20.93 -8.41
N THR A 383 -14.57 20.01 -7.66
CA THR A 383 -15.52 20.35 -6.57
C THR A 383 -14.84 20.61 -5.22
N ASN A 384 -13.63 20.11 -5.01
CA ASN A 384 -12.82 20.29 -3.80
C ASN A 384 -11.39 20.72 -4.16
N PRO A 385 -11.19 21.87 -4.83
CA PRO A 385 -9.88 22.27 -5.33
C PRO A 385 -8.94 22.61 -4.16
N ARG A 386 -8.02 21.70 -3.84
CA ARG A 386 -7.11 21.84 -2.70
C ARG A 386 -5.70 22.16 -3.17
N ARG A 387 -5.33 23.44 -3.04
CA ARG A 387 -4.05 23.98 -3.56
C ARG A 387 -2.91 23.84 -2.55
N ILE A 388 -2.63 22.62 -2.14
CA ILE A 388 -1.45 22.32 -1.34
C ILE A 388 -0.24 22.09 -2.26
N PRO A 389 0.97 22.59 -1.92
CA PRO A 389 2.16 22.27 -2.70
C PRO A 389 2.50 20.79 -2.58
N MET A 390 2.98 20.21 -3.68
CA MET A 390 3.34 18.80 -3.76
C MET A 390 4.74 18.58 -4.34
N ILE A 391 5.47 17.61 -3.80
CA ILE A 391 6.60 16.96 -4.50
C ILE A 391 6.07 15.67 -5.12
N ILE A 392 6.32 15.44 -6.41
CA ILE A 392 5.87 14.25 -7.15
C ILE A 392 7.05 13.71 -7.96
N GLY A 393 7.33 12.41 -7.93
CA GLY A 393 8.39 11.86 -8.77
C GLY A 393 8.49 10.36 -8.75
N THR A 394 9.42 9.85 -9.55
CA THR A 394 9.67 8.41 -9.74
C THR A 394 11.16 8.12 -9.65
N VAL A 395 11.53 6.84 -9.57
CA VAL A 395 12.89 6.40 -9.89
C VAL A 395 13.08 6.24 -11.40
N GLN A 396 14.30 5.95 -11.84
CA GLN A 396 14.63 5.77 -13.26
C GLN A 396 13.99 4.51 -13.87
N ASP A 397 14.11 3.37 -13.19
CA ASP A 397 13.63 2.06 -13.62
C ASP A 397 12.45 1.61 -12.74
N GLU A 398 11.41 2.45 -12.76
CA GLU A 398 10.24 2.43 -11.87
C GLU A 398 9.48 1.09 -11.81
N ASP A 399 9.57 0.26 -12.84
CA ASP A 399 8.91 -1.05 -12.90
C ASP A 399 9.90 -2.16 -13.28
N ALA A 400 11.18 -2.02 -12.87
CA ALA A 400 12.20 -3.06 -13.04
C ALA A 400 11.82 -4.40 -12.37
N ASP A 401 10.94 -4.37 -11.37
CA ASP A 401 10.38 -5.56 -10.72
C ASP A 401 9.75 -6.53 -11.73
N TYR A 402 9.13 -6.01 -12.79
CA TYR A 402 8.54 -6.84 -13.84
C TYR A 402 9.60 -7.76 -14.47
N VAL A 403 10.78 -7.23 -14.78
CA VAL A 403 11.86 -8.01 -15.40
C VAL A 403 12.70 -8.78 -14.38
N PHE A 404 12.79 -8.30 -13.13
CA PHE A 404 13.39 -9.07 -12.05
C PHE A 404 12.68 -10.40 -11.86
N ARG A 405 11.35 -10.42 -12.00
CA ARG A 405 10.56 -11.65 -11.93
C ARG A 405 10.90 -12.62 -13.03
N MET A 406 11.03 -12.11 -14.25
CA MET A 406 11.37 -12.94 -15.42
C MET A 406 12.78 -13.53 -15.33
N LEU A 407 13.68 -12.82 -14.66
CA LEU A 407 15.02 -13.33 -14.33
C LEU A 407 14.95 -14.38 -13.22
N ALA A 408 14.13 -14.15 -12.19
CA ALA A 408 13.95 -15.04 -11.05
C ALA A 408 13.40 -16.41 -11.42
N ASP A 409 12.37 -16.44 -12.25
CA ASP A 409 11.68 -17.66 -12.66
C ASP A 409 12.29 -18.30 -13.91
N GLY A 410 13.29 -17.66 -14.51
CA GLY A 410 13.96 -18.09 -15.74
C GLY A 410 13.14 -17.91 -17.01
N SER A 411 11.97 -17.27 -16.95
CA SER A 411 11.08 -17.08 -18.11
C SER A 411 11.66 -16.17 -19.19
N ALA A 412 12.63 -15.31 -18.84
CA ALA A 412 13.34 -14.48 -19.81
C ALA A 412 14.30 -15.28 -20.72
N SER A 413 14.78 -16.44 -20.26
CA SER A 413 15.87 -17.15 -20.92
C SER A 413 15.46 -17.67 -22.31
N GLY A 414 16.27 -17.34 -23.32
CA GLY A 414 16.10 -17.82 -24.70
C GLY A 414 14.97 -17.16 -25.49
N GLN A 415 14.33 -16.12 -24.93
CA GLN A 415 13.30 -15.36 -25.64
C GLN A 415 13.91 -14.25 -26.52
N SER A 416 13.31 -14.01 -27.68
CA SER A 416 13.59 -12.81 -28.47
C SER A 416 12.94 -11.57 -27.85
N GLU A 417 13.40 -10.39 -28.23
CA GLU A 417 12.81 -9.11 -27.82
C GLU A 417 11.29 -9.07 -28.06
N GLN A 418 10.85 -9.52 -29.24
CA GLN A 418 9.45 -9.58 -29.61
C GLN A 418 8.64 -10.51 -28.70
N GLN A 419 9.21 -11.65 -28.28
CA GLN A 419 8.52 -12.59 -27.40
C GLN A 419 8.35 -12.00 -25.99
N LEU A 420 9.39 -11.37 -25.46
CA LEU A 420 9.36 -10.67 -24.17
C LEU A 420 8.33 -9.53 -24.20
N PHE A 421 8.35 -8.72 -25.27
CA PHE A 421 7.37 -7.66 -25.49
C PHE A 421 5.94 -8.19 -25.57
N ASN A 422 5.71 -9.26 -26.35
CA ASN A 422 4.37 -9.85 -26.45
C ASN A 422 3.87 -10.37 -25.11
N GLY A 423 4.74 -10.96 -24.29
CA GLY A 423 4.41 -11.39 -22.92
C GLY A 423 3.95 -10.22 -22.06
N TRP A 424 4.75 -9.15 -22.01
CA TRP A 424 4.38 -7.92 -21.32
C TRP A 424 3.09 -7.29 -21.87
N PHE A 425 2.94 -7.22 -23.19
CA PHE A 425 1.78 -6.59 -23.83
C PHE A 425 0.48 -7.33 -23.51
N VAL A 426 0.52 -8.66 -23.46
CA VAL A 426 -0.63 -9.47 -23.04
C VAL A 426 -1.06 -9.09 -21.63
N ASP A 427 -0.12 -8.95 -20.71
CA ASP A 427 -0.40 -8.57 -19.33
C ASP A 427 -0.92 -7.13 -19.23
N PHE A 428 -0.32 -6.21 -19.97
CA PHE A 428 -0.79 -4.83 -20.11
C PHE A 428 -2.23 -4.76 -20.65
N ALA A 429 -2.52 -5.48 -21.74
CA ALA A 429 -3.82 -5.48 -22.38
C ALA A 429 -4.91 -6.04 -21.47
N LYS A 430 -4.61 -7.14 -20.78
CA LYS A 430 -5.49 -7.74 -19.77
C LYS A 430 -5.73 -6.80 -18.59
N LYS A 431 -4.68 -6.17 -18.07
CA LYS A 431 -4.76 -5.21 -16.95
C LYS A 431 -5.68 -4.04 -17.30
N ASN A 432 -5.62 -3.57 -18.55
CA ASN A 432 -6.36 -2.41 -19.04
C ASN A 432 -7.66 -2.77 -19.78
N LYS A 433 -8.04 -4.05 -19.80
CA LYS A 433 -9.28 -4.57 -20.44
C LYS A 433 -9.43 -4.21 -21.92
N ILE A 434 -8.32 -4.01 -22.65
CA ILE A 434 -8.34 -3.76 -24.11
C ILE A 434 -8.28 -5.08 -24.89
N ASN A 435 -9.01 -5.17 -25.99
CA ASN A 435 -9.08 -6.36 -26.84
C ASN A 435 -9.28 -6.00 -28.32
N GLY A 436 -9.25 -7.00 -29.21
CA GLY A 436 -9.57 -6.81 -30.63
C GLY A 436 -8.72 -5.73 -31.32
N THR A 437 -9.40 -4.80 -32.00
CA THR A 437 -8.78 -3.71 -32.77
C THR A 437 -8.00 -2.75 -31.86
N ASP A 438 -8.56 -2.36 -30.71
CA ASP A 438 -7.91 -1.44 -29.76
C ASP A 438 -6.58 -2.02 -29.26
N ALA A 439 -6.56 -3.32 -28.95
CA ALA A 439 -5.33 -4.00 -28.56
C ALA A 439 -4.29 -4.03 -29.68
N ALA A 440 -4.70 -4.21 -30.95
CA ALA A 440 -3.79 -4.18 -32.08
C ALA A 440 -3.22 -2.77 -32.31
N GLU A 441 -4.05 -1.73 -32.21
CA GLU A 441 -3.64 -0.34 -32.34
C GLU A 441 -2.64 0.06 -31.25
N VAL A 442 -2.98 -0.19 -29.98
CA VAL A 442 -2.08 0.11 -28.85
C VAL A 442 -0.76 -0.64 -28.98
N LYS A 443 -0.78 -1.91 -29.39
CA LYS A 443 0.43 -2.70 -29.62
C LYS A 443 1.32 -2.04 -30.66
N ASN A 444 0.76 -1.67 -31.81
CA ASN A 444 1.50 -1.02 -32.91
C ASN A 444 2.10 0.33 -32.48
N ILE A 445 1.35 1.13 -31.71
CA ILE A 445 1.85 2.39 -31.15
C ILE A 445 3.10 2.13 -30.30
N ILE A 446 3.04 1.16 -29.38
CA ILE A 446 4.18 0.90 -28.48
C ILE A 446 5.37 0.31 -29.26
N GLU A 447 5.15 -0.64 -30.17
CA GLU A 447 6.23 -1.24 -30.97
C GLU A 447 7.01 -0.21 -31.78
N ASN A 448 6.29 0.68 -32.47
CA ASN A 448 6.89 1.71 -33.32
C ASN A 448 7.71 2.73 -32.51
N ASN A 449 7.26 3.07 -31.30
CA ASN A 449 7.89 4.11 -30.49
C ASN A 449 9.09 3.58 -29.67
N TYR A 450 9.08 2.31 -29.29
CA TYR A 450 10.19 1.69 -28.55
C TYR A 450 11.14 0.86 -29.43
N GLY A 451 10.95 0.87 -30.75
CA GLY A 451 11.87 0.22 -31.69
C GLY A 451 11.79 -1.31 -31.69
N ILE A 452 10.67 -1.88 -31.26
CA ILE A 452 10.46 -3.33 -31.25
C ILE A 452 10.22 -3.79 -32.69
N THR A 453 11.15 -4.55 -33.26
CA THR A 453 11.06 -4.99 -34.66
C THR A 453 10.03 -6.13 -34.81
N PRO A 454 8.94 -5.95 -35.58
CA PRO A 454 7.95 -6.99 -35.80
C PRO A 454 8.60 -8.20 -36.47
N GLN A 455 8.47 -9.38 -35.88
CA GLN A 455 8.76 -10.63 -36.61
C GLN A 455 7.71 -10.79 -37.72
N PRO A 456 8.09 -11.20 -38.96
CA PRO A 456 7.12 -11.45 -40.01
C PRO A 456 6.14 -12.54 -39.57
N GLN A 457 4.92 -12.15 -39.23
CA GLN A 457 3.85 -13.08 -38.87
C GLN A 457 3.32 -13.72 -40.14
N ASN A 458 3.40 -15.05 -40.25
CA ASN A 458 2.49 -15.80 -41.10
C ASN A 458 1.07 -15.51 -40.59
N ASN A 459 0.28 -14.89 -41.45
CA ASN A 459 -1.09 -14.46 -41.23
C ASN A 459 -1.97 -15.52 -40.53
N GLN A 460 -2.83 -15.04 -39.63
CA GLN A 460 -4.03 -15.69 -39.10
C GLN A 460 -3.84 -16.87 -38.12
N GLN A 461 -3.41 -16.58 -36.89
CA GLN A 461 -4.06 -17.16 -35.72
C GLN A 461 -4.14 -16.11 -34.61
N PHE A 462 -5.29 -15.43 -34.51
CA PHE A 462 -5.73 -14.98 -33.19
C PHE A 462 -5.76 -16.23 -32.30
N TYR A 463 -5.02 -16.17 -31.20
CA TYR A 463 -4.93 -17.25 -30.23
C TYR A 463 -6.33 -17.70 -29.80
N ASN A 464 -6.74 -18.89 -30.26
CA ASN A 464 -7.79 -19.65 -29.62
C ASN A 464 -7.23 -20.14 -28.27
N PRO A 465 -7.96 -20.00 -27.15
CA PRO A 465 -7.53 -20.61 -25.90
C PRO A 465 -7.37 -22.13 -26.11
N PRO A 466 -6.25 -22.75 -25.69
CA PRO A 466 -6.02 -24.16 -25.93
C PRO A 466 -7.13 -24.98 -25.29
N GLN A 467 -7.76 -25.84 -26.09
CA GLN A 467 -8.62 -26.89 -25.56
C GLN A 467 -7.80 -27.77 -24.61
N ASN A 468 -8.46 -28.14 -23.53
CA ASN A 468 -7.94 -28.84 -22.37
C ASN A 468 -7.28 -30.18 -22.77
N ASN A 469 -5.96 -30.18 -22.99
CA ASN A 469 -5.16 -31.40 -23.15
C ASN A 469 -4.28 -31.57 -21.91
N ASN A 470 -4.66 -32.53 -21.08
CA ASN A 470 -4.18 -32.80 -19.72
C ASN A 470 -2.70 -33.27 -19.59
N ASN A 471 -1.82 -33.06 -20.57
CA ASN A 471 -0.50 -33.70 -20.58
C ASN A 471 0.72 -32.77 -20.63
N ASN A 472 0.60 -31.50 -20.22
CA ASN A 472 1.78 -30.62 -20.13
C ASN A 472 1.89 -29.96 -18.74
N GLN A 473 2.59 -30.63 -17.82
CA GLN A 473 2.88 -30.13 -16.46
C GLN A 473 3.67 -28.81 -16.43
N ASN A 474 4.21 -28.34 -17.57
CA ASN A 474 4.88 -27.04 -17.67
C ASN A 474 3.92 -25.84 -17.81
N TYR A 475 2.66 -26.05 -18.20
CA TYR A 475 1.66 -24.97 -18.30
C TYR A 475 1.07 -24.56 -16.93
N GLN A 476 1.17 -25.42 -15.92
CA GLN A 476 0.78 -25.06 -14.55
C GLN A 476 1.75 -24.06 -13.91
N LYS A 477 3.00 -23.95 -14.38
CA LYS A 477 3.96 -22.92 -13.94
C LYS A 477 3.72 -21.56 -14.59
N GLN A 478 3.21 -21.51 -15.83
CA GLN A 478 2.97 -20.26 -16.56
C GLN A 478 1.77 -19.46 -16.05
N THR A 479 0.87 -20.04 -15.26
CA THR A 479 -0.32 -19.31 -14.83
C THR A 479 -0.12 -18.49 -13.54
N ASN A 480 1.06 -18.50 -12.93
CA ASN A 480 1.45 -17.63 -11.80
C ASN A 480 1.75 -16.17 -12.20
N LEU A 481 1.58 -15.82 -13.49
CA LEU A 481 1.97 -14.52 -14.08
C LEU A 481 1.13 -13.30 -13.65
N TYR A 482 0.01 -13.48 -12.92
CA TYR A 482 -0.99 -12.41 -12.80
C TYR A 482 -0.76 -11.38 -11.68
N LEU A 483 -0.01 -11.70 -10.64
CA LEU A 483 0.13 -10.82 -9.49
C LEU A 483 1.45 -11.12 -8.83
N SER A 484 2.48 -10.37 -9.23
CA SER A 484 3.66 -10.26 -8.40
C SER A 484 4.48 -9.04 -8.74
N THR A 485 4.08 -7.91 -8.16
CA THR A 485 5.02 -6.94 -7.57
C THR A 485 5.77 -7.56 -6.37
N GLU A 486 5.96 -8.88 -6.35
CA GLU A 486 6.33 -9.65 -5.16
C GLU A 486 7.84 -9.66 -4.88
N ILE A 487 8.63 -8.79 -5.49
CA ILE A 487 10.08 -8.90 -5.40
C ILE A 487 10.67 -8.04 -4.28
N TYR A 488 9.96 -7.04 -3.77
CA TYR A 488 10.32 -6.41 -2.49
C TYR A 488 10.25 -7.39 -1.29
N ILE A 489 9.56 -8.53 -1.44
CA ILE A 489 9.00 -9.32 -0.33
C ILE A 489 10.03 -10.21 0.40
N GLN A 490 11.28 -10.34 -0.06
CA GLN A 490 12.28 -11.15 0.67
C GLN A 490 13.18 -10.36 1.63
N PHE A 491 13.01 -9.04 1.78
CA PHE A 491 13.98 -8.19 2.47
C PHE A 491 13.68 -7.88 3.93
N GLU A 492 12.73 -8.59 4.51
CA GLU A 492 12.32 -8.42 5.90
C GLU A 492 12.79 -9.55 6.84
N SER A 493 13.76 -10.38 6.43
CA SER A 493 14.31 -11.45 7.28
C SER A 493 15.74 -11.19 7.77
N GLU A 494 15.80 -10.94 9.09
CA GLU A 494 16.87 -11.22 10.08
C GLU A 494 18.15 -10.38 10.16
N SER A 495 18.25 -9.62 11.26
CA SER A 495 19.28 -9.86 12.31
C SER A 495 19.00 -9.01 13.56
N VAL A 496 18.18 -9.51 14.50
CA VAL A 496 18.19 -9.04 15.89
C VAL A 496 18.39 -10.23 16.81
N SER A 497 19.58 -10.28 17.41
CA SER A 497 19.89 -11.19 18.50
C SER A 497 19.25 -10.67 19.79
N LEU A 498 18.25 -11.39 20.29
CA LEU A 498 17.84 -11.29 21.70
C LEU A 498 18.14 -12.61 22.39
N GLN A 499 18.99 -12.50 23.41
CA GLN A 499 19.46 -13.58 24.27
C GLN A 499 18.28 -14.25 24.99
N MET A 500 17.94 -15.48 24.60
CA MET A 500 17.43 -16.49 25.53
C MET A 500 18.09 -17.84 25.20
N GLN A 501 18.57 -18.51 26.25
CA GLN A 501 19.43 -19.71 26.28
C GLN A 501 18.80 -20.98 25.66
N PRO A 502 19.59 -22.03 25.38
CA PRO A 502 19.44 -22.85 24.18
C PRO A 502 18.63 -24.14 24.40
N SER A 503 17.83 -24.50 23.40
CA SER A 503 17.43 -25.90 23.17
C SER A 503 17.72 -26.24 21.71
N ASN A 504 18.61 -27.22 21.53
CA ASN A 504 19.24 -27.62 20.28
C ASN A 504 18.25 -28.09 19.20
N ASN A 505 18.61 -27.81 17.94
CA ASN A 505 18.07 -28.28 16.66
C ASN A 505 17.03 -27.42 15.94
N VAL A 506 17.38 -26.17 15.61
CA VAL A 506 16.75 -25.43 14.50
C VAL A 506 17.74 -25.39 13.34
N GLN A 507 17.41 -26.05 12.22
CA GLN A 507 18.13 -25.87 10.96
C GLN A 507 17.88 -24.43 10.47
N THR A 508 18.93 -23.63 10.47
CA THR A 508 18.98 -22.30 9.85
C THR A 508 18.87 -22.44 8.34
N TYR A 509 17.75 -22.02 7.76
CA TYR A 509 17.64 -21.82 6.31
C TYR A 509 18.30 -20.47 5.98
N SER A 510 19.48 -20.49 5.35
CA SER A 510 20.12 -19.27 4.87
C SER A 510 19.50 -18.82 3.53
N ASN A 511 19.08 -17.55 3.46
CA ASN A 511 18.51 -16.92 2.25
C ASN A 511 19.48 -16.84 1.05
N THR A 512 20.72 -17.30 1.19
CA THR A 512 21.67 -17.45 0.08
C THR A 512 21.24 -18.48 -0.97
N GLN A 513 20.17 -19.25 -0.75
CA GLN A 513 19.72 -20.29 -1.68
C GLN A 513 18.59 -19.90 -2.64
N PHE A 514 17.92 -18.75 -2.47
CA PHE A 514 16.79 -18.38 -3.35
C PHE A 514 17.21 -17.93 -4.75
N TRP A 515 18.43 -17.40 -4.89
CA TRP A 515 18.98 -16.92 -6.16
C TRP A 515 20.13 -17.83 -6.64
N GLN A 516 19.94 -19.16 -6.63
CA GLN A 516 20.87 -20.04 -7.35
C GLN A 516 20.64 -19.88 -8.86
N SER A 517 21.59 -19.21 -9.51
CA SER A 517 21.62 -18.98 -10.95
C SER A 517 21.56 -20.29 -11.72
N ASN A 518 20.41 -20.60 -12.31
CA ASN A 518 20.35 -21.50 -13.45
C ASN A 518 20.38 -20.65 -14.73
N GLY A 519 21.60 -20.36 -15.20
CA GLY A 519 21.83 -19.79 -16.54
C GLY A 519 22.37 -18.36 -16.50
N GLY A 520 23.60 -18.18 -16.99
CA GLY A 520 24.09 -16.86 -17.36
C GLY A 520 23.28 -16.36 -18.55
N ASN A 521 22.36 -15.42 -18.32
CA ASN A 521 21.65 -14.77 -19.42
C ASN A 521 22.66 -14.03 -20.29
N ASN A 522 22.63 -14.27 -21.60
CA ASN A 522 23.54 -13.62 -22.53
C ASN A 522 23.28 -12.09 -22.55
N GLN A 523 24.30 -11.30 -22.89
CA GLN A 523 24.26 -9.83 -22.89
C GLN A 523 23.07 -9.28 -23.72
N GLN A 524 22.67 -10.00 -24.77
CA GLN A 524 21.54 -9.68 -25.63
C GLN A 524 20.19 -9.76 -24.90
N THR A 525 19.96 -10.80 -24.09
CA THR A 525 18.73 -10.92 -23.27
C THR A 525 18.62 -9.74 -22.30
N MET A 526 19.74 -9.32 -21.70
CA MET A 526 19.73 -8.16 -20.80
C MET A 526 19.40 -6.84 -21.49
N GLN A 527 19.84 -6.65 -22.74
CA GLN A 527 19.46 -5.48 -23.55
C GLN A 527 17.95 -5.47 -23.82
N TYR A 528 17.36 -6.61 -24.16
CA TYR A 528 15.91 -6.71 -24.35
C TYR A 528 15.14 -6.42 -23.06
N LEU A 529 15.59 -6.95 -21.92
CA LEU A 529 14.96 -6.68 -20.64
C LEU A 529 15.05 -5.21 -20.21
N GLN A 530 16.10 -4.47 -20.59
CA GLN A 530 16.16 -3.02 -20.38
C GLN A 530 15.04 -2.29 -21.14
N VAL A 531 14.80 -2.68 -22.39
CA VAL A 531 13.72 -2.09 -23.20
C VAL A 531 12.35 -2.42 -22.59
N ILE A 532 12.11 -3.68 -22.21
CA ILE A 532 10.85 -4.08 -21.54
C ILE A 532 10.66 -3.35 -20.21
N SER A 533 11.72 -3.22 -19.41
CA SER A 533 11.70 -2.47 -18.15
C SER A 533 11.32 -1.01 -18.39
N LYS A 534 11.87 -0.38 -19.44
CA LYS A 534 11.54 1.00 -19.80
C LYS A 534 10.07 1.16 -20.22
N ILE A 535 9.58 0.27 -21.08
CA ILE A 535 8.17 0.26 -21.51
C ILE A 535 7.26 0.10 -20.28
N SER A 536 7.57 -0.85 -19.39
CA SER A 536 6.77 -1.11 -18.20
C SER A 536 6.79 0.07 -17.22
N SER A 537 7.96 0.68 -17.01
CA SER A 537 8.13 1.88 -16.16
C SER A 537 7.31 3.06 -16.69
N ASP A 538 7.36 3.28 -18.01
CA ASP A 538 6.59 4.33 -18.67
C ASP A 538 5.07 4.08 -18.56
N ALA A 539 4.64 2.83 -18.70
CA ALA A 539 3.23 2.43 -18.68
C ALA A 539 2.58 2.39 -17.28
N ASN A 540 3.35 2.11 -16.21
CA ASN A 540 2.78 1.81 -14.90
C ASN A 540 3.14 2.80 -13.80
N GLY A 541 4.16 3.64 -13.95
CA GLY A 541 4.57 4.58 -12.90
C GLY A 541 4.82 6.00 -13.41
N VAL A 542 5.55 6.14 -14.51
CA VAL A 542 5.97 7.45 -15.00
C VAL A 542 4.80 8.23 -15.62
N SER A 543 4.07 7.63 -16.58
CA SER A 543 2.92 8.31 -17.21
C SER A 543 1.75 8.55 -16.24
N GLN A 544 1.59 7.70 -15.24
CA GLN A 544 0.60 7.88 -14.18
C GLN A 544 0.98 9.03 -13.23
N SER A 545 2.26 9.14 -12.86
CA SER A 545 2.79 10.30 -12.14
C SER A 545 2.61 11.60 -12.92
N VAL A 546 2.82 11.60 -14.25
CA VAL A 546 2.50 12.77 -15.10
C VAL A 546 1.02 13.12 -15.02
N SER A 547 0.13 12.12 -15.10
CA SER A 547 -1.31 12.34 -15.01
C SER A 547 -1.70 12.97 -13.67
N GLN A 548 -1.03 12.59 -12.57
CA GLN A 548 -1.18 13.23 -11.26
C GLN A 548 -0.71 14.68 -11.25
N VAL A 549 0.44 14.96 -11.86
CA VAL A 549 0.96 16.33 -11.99
C VAL A 549 -0.06 17.22 -12.70
N ASN A 550 -0.60 16.74 -13.81
CA ASN A 550 -1.62 17.46 -14.57
C ASN A 550 -2.89 17.70 -13.75
N LEU A 551 -3.35 16.69 -13.01
CA LEU A 551 -4.52 16.81 -12.12
C LEU A 551 -4.32 17.90 -11.06
N VAL A 552 -3.11 18.02 -10.49
CA VAL A 552 -2.79 19.03 -9.46
C VAL A 552 -2.65 20.42 -10.08
N GLN A 553 -1.94 20.53 -11.20
CA GLN A 553 -1.71 21.81 -11.88
C GLN A 553 -2.99 22.41 -12.47
N GLN A 554 -3.93 21.59 -12.95
CA GLN A 554 -5.24 22.05 -13.42
C GLN A 554 -6.06 22.73 -12.31
N GLN A 555 -5.81 22.40 -11.04
CA GLN A 555 -6.45 23.05 -9.88
C GLN A 555 -5.72 24.33 -9.45
N GLY A 556 -4.61 24.68 -10.10
CA GLY A 556 -3.71 25.76 -9.69
C GLY A 556 -2.81 25.39 -8.50
N GLY A 557 -2.59 24.09 -8.26
CA GLY A 557 -1.65 23.60 -7.24
C GLY A 557 -0.19 23.66 -7.71
N GLU A 558 0.73 23.90 -6.79
CA GLU A 558 2.17 23.88 -7.08
C GLU A 558 2.73 22.45 -7.05
N THR A 559 3.47 22.08 -8.09
CA THR A 559 4.15 20.77 -8.16
C THR A 559 5.65 20.94 -8.36
N ARG A 560 6.46 20.27 -7.54
CA ARG A 560 7.90 20.08 -7.74
C ARG A 560 8.13 18.65 -8.18
N LEU A 561 8.79 18.48 -9.33
CA LEU A 561 9.00 17.15 -9.90
C LEU A 561 10.39 16.63 -9.58
N PHE A 562 10.55 15.32 -9.41
CA PHE A 562 11.87 14.68 -9.40
C PHE A 562 11.93 13.40 -10.23
N GLN A 563 13.15 13.06 -10.65
CA GLN A 563 13.53 11.71 -11.04
C GLN A 563 14.72 11.29 -10.20
N PHE A 564 14.63 10.15 -9.51
CA PHE A 564 15.75 9.60 -8.75
C PHE A 564 16.59 8.70 -9.67
N THR A 565 17.87 9.02 -9.86
CA THR A 565 18.76 8.36 -10.83
C THR A 565 20.09 7.91 -10.22
N HIS A 566 20.21 7.95 -8.89
CA HIS A 566 21.44 7.53 -8.23
C HIS A 566 21.60 6.01 -8.28
N VAL A 567 22.65 5.55 -8.95
CA VAL A 567 23.03 4.13 -8.98
C VAL A 567 23.86 3.81 -7.74
N SER A 568 23.45 2.78 -7.00
CA SER A 568 24.11 2.34 -5.77
C SER A 568 24.18 0.81 -5.66
N GLU A 569 25.18 0.32 -4.92
CA GLU A 569 25.25 -1.08 -4.50
C GLU A 569 24.39 -1.36 -3.26
N LEU A 570 23.87 -0.32 -2.59
CA LEU A 570 22.95 -0.49 -1.49
C LEU A 570 21.68 -1.20 -1.97
N GLY A 571 21.38 -2.34 -1.33
CA GLY A 571 20.25 -3.19 -1.69
C GLY A 571 20.44 -3.96 -3.00
N ARG A 572 21.63 -4.01 -3.61
CA ARG A 572 21.85 -4.79 -4.84
C ARG A 572 21.83 -6.29 -4.63
N ASN A 573 22.22 -6.76 -3.44
CA ASN A 573 22.14 -8.18 -3.08
C ASN A 573 20.69 -8.70 -2.96
N ASN A 574 19.73 -7.79 -3.04
CA ASN A 574 18.31 -8.02 -2.89
C ASN A 574 17.57 -8.09 -4.24
N VAL A 575 18.29 -8.04 -5.35
CA VAL A 575 17.66 -8.15 -6.68
C VAL A 575 18.40 -9.20 -7.50
N PRO A 576 17.75 -9.79 -8.53
CA PRO A 576 18.43 -10.71 -9.42
C PRO A 576 19.69 -10.09 -10.04
N ASN A 577 20.66 -10.94 -10.37
CA ASN A 577 21.85 -10.49 -11.07
C ASN A 577 21.50 -10.02 -12.49
N THR A 578 21.59 -8.71 -12.72
CA THR A 578 21.37 -8.05 -14.01
C THR A 578 22.67 -7.74 -14.76
N GLY A 579 23.80 -8.32 -14.35
CA GLY A 579 25.11 -8.05 -14.94
C GLY A 579 25.52 -6.57 -14.79
N GLU A 580 25.99 -5.99 -15.90
CA GLU A 580 26.44 -4.59 -15.97
C GLU A 580 25.30 -3.57 -15.83
N TRP A 581 24.06 -3.97 -16.12
CA TRP A 581 22.91 -3.08 -15.91
C TRP A 581 22.64 -2.95 -14.42
N LYS A 582 22.64 -1.73 -13.90
CA LYS A 582 22.32 -1.43 -12.49
C LYS A 582 21.04 -0.59 -12.44
N PRO A 583 19.85 -1.22 -12.55
CA PRO A 583 18.59 -0.49 -12.52
C PRO A 583 18.41 0.27 -11.20
N VAL A 584 17.86 1.48 -11.30
CA VAL A 584 17.40 2.26 -10.15
C VAL A 584 15.91 1.97 -9.96
N PHE A 585 15.63 0.94 -9.16
CA PHE A 585 14.30 0.33 -9.04
C PHE A 585 13.44 0.98 -7.96
N ARG A 586 12.12 0.77 -8.05
CA ARG A 586 11.14 1.36 -7.12
C ARG A 586 11.50 1.03 -5.67
N GLY A 587 11.44 2.04 -4.80
CA GLY A 587 11.76 1.90 -3.39
C GLY A 587 13.24 2.11 -3.06
N GLN A 588 14.13 2.13 -4.04
CA GLN A 588 15.55 2.40 -3.78
C GLN A 588 15.78 3.83 -3.27
N ASP A 589 14.92 4.79 -3.62
CA ASP A 589 14.93 6.15 -3.08
C ASP A 589 14.64 6.20 -1.57
N GLN A 590 13.79 5.29 -1.06
CA GLN A 590 13.52 5.16 0.38
C GLN A 590 14.76 4.76 1.19
N TYR A 591 15.69 4.00 0.59
CA TYR A 591 16.95 3.64 1.25
C TYR A 591 17.73 4.88 1.68
N PHE A 592 17.71 5.94 0.88
CA PHE A 592 18.45 7.17 1.16
C PHE A 592 17.70 8.11 2.09
N LEU A 593 16.37 8.06 2.09
CA LEU A 593 15.57 8.87 3.01
C LEU A 593 15.65 8.33 4.44
N PHE A 594 15.43 7.03 4.62
CA PHE A 594 15.31 6.37 5.92
C PHE A 594 16.56 5.66 6.41
N MET A 595 17.55 5.45 5.55
CA MET A 595 18.84 4.85 5.88
C MET A 595 18.74 3.56 6.73
N SER A 596 17.84 2.65 6.35
CA SER A 596 17.56 1.41 7.10
C SER A 596 18.82 0.63 7.45
N GLU A 597 18.92 0.19 8.71
CA GLU A 597 20.03 -0.63 9.20
C GLU A 597 20.23 -1.89 8.37
N THR A 598 19.15 -2.52 7.90
CA THR A 598 19.22 -3.76 7.10
C THR A 598 19.98 -3.58 5.79
N VAL A 599 19.96 -2.37 5.22
CA VAL A 599 20.59 -2.04 3.94
C VAL A 599 21.94 -1.36 4.13
N TRP A 600 22.03 -0.40 5.05
CA TRP A 600 23.19 0.48 5.16
C TRP A 600 24.34 -0.11 5.97
N THR A 601 24.05 -0.92 6.98
CA THR A 601 25.10 -1.54 7.81
C THR A 601 25.85 -2.65 7.06
N THR A 602 25.14 -3.35 6.16
CA THR A 602 25.67 -4.47 5.38
C THR A 602 26.17 -4.04 4.00
N GLY A 603 25.63 -2.96 3.44
CA GLY A 603 25.82 -2.56 2.04
C GLY A 603 27.08 -1.76 1.70
N ARG A 604 27.98 -1.49 2.66
CA ARG A 604 29.24 -0.72 2.45
C ARG A 604 29.01 0.60 1.68
N PRO A 605 28.27 1.57 2.25
CA PRO A 605 27.91 2.80 1.56
C PRO A 605 29.14 3.62 1.14
N THR A 606 29.07 4.22 -0.05
CA THR A 606 30.09 5.12 -0.57
C THR A 606 29.87 6.56 -0.10
N SER A 607 30.85 7.44 -0.31
CA SER A 607 30.66 8.89 -0.07
C SER A 607 29.57 9.49 -0.97
N ALA A 608 29.32 8.92 -2.15
CA ALA A 608 28.23 9.38 -3.02
C ALA A 608 26.87 9.01 -2.43
N ASP A 609 26.74 7.79 -1.88
CA ASP A 609 25.51 7.36 -1.20
C ASP A 609 25.17 8.26 -0.01
N MET A 610 26.17 8.57 0.82
CA MET A 610 26.01 9.48 1.97
C MET A 610 25.53 10.88 1.52
N ARG A 611 26.09 11.43 0.43
CA ARG A 611 25.65 12.73 -0.10
C ARG A 611 24.19 12.69 -0.57
N VAL A 612 23.76 11.61 -1.21
CA VAL A 612 22.37 11.46 -1.66
C VAL A 612 21.42 11.42 -0.46
N ALA A 613 21.76 10.65 0.58
CA ALA A 613 20.97 10.62 1.80
C ALA A 613 20.86 12.00 2.44
N ASP A 614 21.96 12.76 2.48
CA ASP A 614 21.97 14.13 3.01
C ASP A 614 21.14 15.11 2.18
N GLU A 615 21.25 15.07 0.86
CA GLU A 615 20.46 15.90 -0.05
C GLU A 615 18.96 15.59 0.07
N MET A 616 18.58 14.31 0.13
CA MET A 616 17.18 13.92 0.31
C MET A 616 16.65 14.35 1.69
N GLY A 617 17.36 14.04 2.78
CA GLY A 617 16.95 14.45 4.12
C GLY A 617 16.79 15.96 4.24
N GLN A 618 17.71 16.74 3.67
CA GLN A 618 17.61 18.20 3.65
C GLN A 618 16.40 18.68 2.86
N ARG A 619 16.24 18.23 1.61
CA ARG A 619 15.18 18.71 0.71
C ARG A 619 13.79 18.35 1.20
N TRP A 620 13.59 17.14 1.70
CA TRP A 620 12.30 16.70 2.25
C TRP A 620 11.93 17.50 3.50
N THR A 621 12.88 17.73 4.40
CA THR A 621 12.61 18.49 5.63
C THR A 621 12.46 19.98 5.39
N ASP A 622 13.20 20.56 4.43
CA ASP A 622 13.01 21.95 4.00
C ASP A 622 11.64 22.16 3.37
N PHE A 623 11.22 21.23 2.51
CA PHE A 623 9.87 21.23 1.98
C PHE A 623 8.89 21.20 3.14
N ALA A 624 8.95 20.22 4.04
CA ALA A 624 8.00 20.10 5.14
C ALA A 624 7.91 21.32 6.06
N LYS A 625 9.01 22.06 6.23
CA LYS A 625 9.04 23.28 7.04
C LYS A 625 8.40 24.48 6.35
N ASN A 626 8.62 24.63 5.04
CA ASN A 626 8.48 25.91 4.36
C ASN A 626 7.62 25.87 3.08
N GLY A 627 7.19 24.69 2.60
CA GLY A 627 6.59 24.55 1.27
C GLY A 627 7.55 24.76 0.10
N GLN A 628 8.82 25.06 0.39
CA GLN A 628 9.83 25.47 -0.57
C GLN A 628 11.11 24.66 -0.38
N VAL A 629 11.86 24.47 -1.46
CA VAL A 629 13.13 23.75 -1.45
C VAL A 629 14.16 24.58 -2.20
N ARG A 630 15.35 24.74 -1.62
CA ARG A 630 16.45 25.49 -2.23
C ARG A 630 16.85 24.88 -3.58
N ASP A 631 17.04 25.73 -4.58
CA ASP A 631 17.45 25.35 -5.94
C ASP A 631 16.54 24.31 -6.62
N TRP A 632 15.26 24.26 -6.21
CA TRP A 632 14.26 23.36 -6.76
C TRP A 632 12.91 24.07 -6.83
N GLN A 633 12.71 24.81 -7.93
CA GLN A 633 11.48 25.55 -8.17
C GLN A 633 10.32 24.62 -8.54
N SER A 634 9.09 25.09 -8.32
CA SER A 634 7.89 24.44 -8.86
C SER A 634 7.94 24.41 -10.39
N SER A 635 7.50 23.30 -10.98
CA SER A 635 7.29 23.19 -12.42
C SER A 635 6.07 24.00 -12.84
N PRO A 636 6.19 24.95 -13.78
CA PRO A 636 5.03 25.56 -14.41
C PRO A 636 4.19 24.53 -15.18
N PRO A 637 2.87 24.77 -15.34
CA PRO A 637 2.01 23.91 -16.14
C PRO A 637 2.57 23.68 -17.55
N GLY A 638 2.64 22.41 -17.97
CA GLY A 638 3.12 22.00 -19.29
C GLY A 638 4.64 22.04 -19.51
N GLN A 639 5.44 22.58 -18.58
CA GLN A 639 6.91 22.63 -18.75
C GLN A 639 7.63 21.38 -18.22
N TYR A 640 7.07 20.74 -17.19
CA TYR A 640 7.61 19.52 -16.58
C TYR A 640 9.08 19.64 -16.16
N ASN A 641 9.44 20.77 -15.54
CA ASN A 641 10.77 20.98 -14.98
C ASN A 641 10.93 20.11 -13.73
N TYR A 642 12.06 19.40 -13.61
CA TYR A 642 12.27 18.43 -12.55
C TYR A 642 13.67 18.48 -11.97
N CYS A 643 13.82 18.09 -10.72
CA CYS A 643 15.12 17.86 -10.12
C CYS A 643 15.56 16.42 -10.42
N ASN A 644 16.67 16.26 -11.13
CA ASN A 644 17.34 14.98 -11.25
C ASN A 644 18.10 14.70 -9.96
N LEU A 645 17.52 13.87 -9.09
CA LEU A 645 18.05 13.56 -7.77
C LEU A 645 19.09 12.44 -7.88
N ASN A 646 20.34 12.82 -7.65
CA ASN A 646 21.48 11.93 -7.50
C ASN A 646 22.54 12.58 -6.61
N ALA A 647 23.78 12.09 -6.60
CA ALA A 647 24.85 12.63 -5.75
C ALA A 647 25.21 14.10 -6.03
N GLN A 648 24.76 14.67 -7.15
CA GLN A 648 24.88 16.08 -7.53
C GLN A 648 23.55 16.54 -8.17
N PRO A 649 22.52 16.86 -7.36
CA PRO A 649 21.20 17.20 -7.88
C PRO A 649 21.23 18.39 -8.82
N THR A 650 20.56 18.27 -9.97
CA THR A 650 20.46 19.34 -10.97
C THR A 650 19.03 19.51 -11.46
N MET A 651 18.63 20.75 -11.74
CA MET A 651 17.38 21.01 -12.45
C MET A 651 17.53 20.61 -13.92
N GLN A 652 16.52 19.89 -14.40
CA GLN A 652 16.37 19.40 -15.76
C GLN A 652 14.98 19.80 -16.28
N TYR A 653 14.80 19.70 -17.59
CA TYR A 653 13.58 20.11 -18.27
C TYR A 653 12.91 18.92 -18.94
N ASN A 654 11.62 19.05 -19.25
CA ASN A 654 10.90 18.10 -20.09
C ASN A 654 10.89 16.67 -19.50
N TYR A 655 10.50 16.52 -18.23
CA TYR A 655 10.37 15.22 -17.57
C TYR A 655 9.53 14.24 -18.39
N ALA A 656 10.01 12.99 -18.48
CA ALA A 656 9.33 11.84 -19.09
C ALA A 656 8.71 12.08 -20.48
N PRO A 657 9.47 12.60 -21.48
CA PRO A 657 8.88 13.01 -22.75
C PRO A 657 8.29 11.84 -23.53
N GLU A 658 8.96 10.69 -23.52
CA GLU A 658 8.50 9.50 -24.23
C GLU A 658 7.26 8.87 -23.58
N ALA A 659 7.26 8.74 -22.24
CA ALA A 659 6.11 8.22 -21.51
C ALA A 659 4.85 9.08 -21.75
N ARG A 660 5.01 10.41 -21.83
CA ARG A 660 3.91 11.32 -22.16
C ARG A 660 3.41 11.11 -23.57
N ARG A 661 4.31 11.20 -24.54
CA ARG A 661 4.00 11.11 -25.96
C ARG A 661 3.35 9.78 -26.35
N VAL A 662 3.81 8.67 -25.76
CA VAL A 662 3.30 7.34 -26.08
C VAL A 662 2.10 7.00 -25.20
N PHE A 663 2.26 7.00 -23.88
CA PHE A 663 1.22 6.51 -23.00
C PHE A 663 0.13 7.55 -22.72
N SER A 664 0.51 8.76 -22.30
CA SER A 664 -0.46 9.79 -21.96
C SER A 664 -1.25 10.29 -23.17
N ASP A 665 -0.58 10.51 -24.30
CA ASP A 665 -1.19 11.18 -25.45
C ASP A 665 -1.85 10.22 -26.44
N GLN A 666 -1.38 8.96 -26.56
CA GLN A 666 -1.87 8.00 -27.56
C GLN A 666 -2.52 6.76 -26.94
N VAL A 667 -1.86 6.07 -26.00
CA VAL A 667 -2.36 4.78 -25.49
C VAL A 667 -3.53 4.94 -24.51
N TYR A 668 -3.40 5.81 -23.50
CA TYR A 668 -4.40 5.92 -22.44
C TYR A 668 -5.76 6.45 -22.91
N PRO A 669 -5.87 7.36 -23.89
CA PRO A 669 -7.16 7.70 -24.48
C PRO A 669 -7.90 6.48 -25.04
N ILE A 670 -7.21 5.59 -25.76
CA ILE A 670 -7.79 4.33 -26.28
C ILE A 670 -8.21 3.41 -25.13
N VAL A 671 -7.36 3.26 -24.11
CA VAL A 671 -7.68 2.46 -22.91
C VAL A 671 -8.91 3.01 -22.18
N GLN A 672 -9.04 4.32 -22.05
CA GLN A 672 -10.18 4.96 -21.39
C GLN A 672 -11.47 4.74 -22.19
N GLU A 673 -11.43 4.89 -23.51
CA GLU A 673 -12.59 4.64 -24.37
C GLU A 673 -13.05 3.19 -24.27
N ALA A 674 -12.13 2.23 -24.40
CA ALA A 674 -12.41 0.81 -24.27
C ALA A 674 -13.03 0.42 -22.92
N THR A 675 -12.62 1.08 -21.83
CA THR A 675 -13.11 0.81 -20.46
C THR A 675 -14.42 1.51 -20.14
N SER A 676 -14.77 2.60 -20.83
CA SER A 676 -16.00 3.40 -20.61
C SER A 676 -17.28 2.77 -21.16
N THR A 677 -17.18 1.76 -22.03
CA THR A 677 -18.33 1.11 -22.70
C THR A 677 -19.09 0.09 -21.84
N ALA A 678 -18.71 -0.10 -20.57
CA ALA A 678 -19.46 -0.91 -19.61
C ALA A 678 -20.60 -0.07 -18.97
N PRO A 679 -21.89 -0.43 -19.17
CA PRO A 679 -23.01 0.39 -18.72
C PRO A 679 -23.07 0.50 -17.19
N PHE A 680 -23.02 1.74 -16.69
CA PHE A 680 -23.30 2.08 -15.30
C PHE A 680 -24.81 2.24 -15.10
N ALA A 681 -25.42 1.40 -14.28
CA ALA A 681 -26.74 1.69 -13.71
C ALA A 681 -26.51 2.50 -12.42
N PRO A 682 -26.86 3.79 -12.38
CA PRO A 682 -26.79 4.55 -11.14
C PRO A 682 -27.68 3.87 -10.10
N SER A 683 -27.08 3.44 -8.99
CA SER A 683 -27.87 3.19 -7.78
C SER A 683 -28.53 4.52 -7.42
N PRO A 684 -29.85 4.57 -7.22
CA PRO A 684 -30.51 5.79 -6.82
C PRO A 684 -29.84 6.28 -5.53
N LEU A 685 -29.36 7.52 -5.57
CA LEU A 685 -28.92 8.26 -4.39
C LEU A 685 -29.98 8.06 -3.31
N ALA A 686 -29.66 7.24 -2.30
CA ALA A 686 -30.43 7.31 -1.07
C ALA A 686 -30.24 8.75 -0.57
N PRO A 687 -31.32 9.50 -0.32
CA PRO A 687 -31.18 10.80 0.32
C PRO A 687 -30.38 10.60 1.62
N PRO A 688 -29.54 11.57 2.02
CA PRO A 688 -28.79 11.47 3.26
C PRO A 688 -29.76 11.07 4.38
N PRO A 689 -29.37 10.16 5.30
CA PRO A 689 -30.21 9.80 6.42
C PRO A 689 -30.63 11.09 7.11
N THR A 690 -31.93 11.35 7.11
CA THR A 690 -32.50 12.44 7.89
C THR A 690 -32.17 12.12 9.34
N ALA A 691 -31.20 12.84 9.89
CA ALA A 691 -30.90 12.78 11.32
C ALA A 691 -32.21 13.08 12.06
N PRO A 692 -32.67 12.22 12.99
CA PRO A 692 -33.85 12.53 13.78
C PRO A 692 -33.57 13.82 14.55
N SER A 693 -34.44 14.83 14.36
CA SER A 693 -34.44 16.04 15.17
C SER A 693 -34.46 15.65 16.65
N GLN A 694 -33.41 15.97 17.40
CA GLN A 694 -33.45 15.82 18.84
C GLN A 694 -34.13 17.04 19.45
N ASN A 695 -35.19 16.80 20.22
CA ASN A 695 -35.82 17.84 21.01
C ASN A 695 -34.99 18.04 22.29
N ALA A 696 -34.43 19.23 22.44
CA ALA A 696 -33.80 19.64 23.70
C ALA A 696 -34.87 20.32 24.58
N ASN A 697 -35.07 19.79 25.79
CA ASN A 697 -35.95 20.40 26.78
C ASN A 697 -35.12 21.17 27.79
N VAL A 698 -35.29 22.49 27.83
CA VAL A 698 -34.66 23.35 28.84
C VAL A 698 -35.71 23.70 29.90
N MET A 699 -35.39 23.41 31.16
CA MET A 699 -36.20 23.83 32.30
C MET A 699 -35.77 25.23 32.72
N VAL A 700 -36.69 26.19 32.62
CA VAL A 700 -36.46 27.57 33.06
C VAL A 700 -37.19 27.77 34.38
N HIS A 701 -36.46 28.24 35.39
CA HIS A 701 -37.00 28.58 36.70
C HIS A 701 -37.12 30.10 36.83
N ASN A 702 -38.21 30.58 37.45
CA ASN A 702 -38.26 31.95 37.95
C ASN A 702 -37.24 32.15 39.07
N ASN A 703 -36.73 33.38 39.23
CA ASN A 703 -35.70 33.72 40.21
C ASN A 703 -36.08 33.45 41.68
N ASP A 704 -37.36 33.22 41.98
CA ASP A 704 -37.87 32.86 43.31
C ASP A 704 -38.22 31.37 43.46
N GLY A 705 -37.96 30.54 42.44
CA GLY A 705 -38.16 29.09 42.47
C GLY A 705 -39.62 28.62 42.50
N SER A 706 -40.59 29.54 42.40
CA SER A 706 -42.01 29.23 42.61
C SER A 706 -42.71 28.53 41.43
N SER A 707 -42.13 28.60 40.23
CA SER A 707 -42.66 27.94 39.03
C SER A 707 -41.56 27.55 38.06
N SER A 708 -41.72 26.39 37.42
CA SER A 708 -40.87 25.90 36.34
C SER A 708 -41.72 25.57 35.11
N TRP A 709 -41.28 26.00 33.94
CA TRP A 709 -41.87 25.57 32.67
C TRP A 709 -40.79 25.02 31.74
N SER A 710 -41.16 23.96 31.02
CA SER A 710 -40.30 23.31 30.03
C SER A 710 -40.47 24.02 28.68
N VAL A 711 -39.38 24.48 28.09
CA VAL A 711 -39.37 24.96 26.71
C VAL A 711 -38.64 23.93 25.85
N SER A 712 -39.33 23.41 24.84
CA SER A 712 -38.79 22.43 23.88
C SER A 712 -38.33 23.15 22.62
N PHE A 713 -37.09 22.90 22.20
CA PHE A 713 -36.55 23.40 20.92
C PHE A 713 -36.22 22.21 20.01
N SER A 714 -36.54 22.34 18.72
CA SER A 714 -36.04 21.46 17.67
C SER A 714 -34.88 22.17 16.97
N LEU A 715 -33.67 21.62 17.07
CA LEU A 715 -32.46 22.19 16.45
C LEU A 715 -31.90 21.25 15.38
N PRO A 716 -31.35 21.77 14.27
CA PRO A 716 -30.50 21.00 13.38
C PRO A 716 -29.17 20.64 14.07
N ALA A 717 -28.58 19.48 13.71
CA ALA A 717 -27.37 18.94 14.34
C ALA A 717 -26.17 19.90 14.31
N ASP A 718 -26.17 20.84 13.37
CA ASP A 718 -25.09 21.79 13.12
C ASP A 718 -25.08 22.96 14.13
N ALA A 719 -26.10 23.09 14.99
CA ALA A 719 -26.27 24.20 15.92
C ALA A 719 -25.68 23.97 17.33
N LEU A 720 -25.09 22.79 17.60
CA LEU A 720 -24.51 22.47 18.93
C LEU A 720 -23.06 22.93 19.15
N LEU A 721 -22.56 23.83 18.29
CA LEU A 721 -21.22 24.46 18.43
C LEU A 721 -21.26 25.92 18.93
N THR A 722 -22.43 26.46 19.26
CA THR A 722 -22.58 27.83 19.76
C THR A 722 -23.62 27.86 20.87
N LEU A 723 -23.27 27.33 22.05
CA LEU A 723 -23.78 27.71 23.37
C LEU A 723 -23.08 26.82 24.42
N ARG A 724 -21.87 27.23 24.80
CA ARG A 724 -21.27 26.96 26.11
C ARG A 724 -20.78 28.28 26.68
#